data_AF-A0A6B8RL65-F1
#
_entry.id   AF-A0A6B8RL65-F1
#
_cell.length_a   1.000
_cell.length_b   1.000
_cell.length_c   1.000
_cell.angle_alpha   90.00
_cell.angle_beta   90.00
_cell.angle_gamma   90.00
#
_symmetry.space_group_name_H-M   'P 1'
#
loop_
_entity.id
_entity.type
_entity.pdbx_description
1 polymer ?
#
loop_
_entity_poly.entity_id
_entity_poly.type
_entity_poly.pdbx_seq_one_letter_code
_entity_poly.pdbx_strand_id
1 'polypeptide(L)'
;MKGMNNIMGKQNKTKIRSWALVGMSLIMSGVLAIAPASARESQFTQDGTGPLYWSTYEYQYTHDSPMDEQEWKKNIDWIAKDYKASGYNMVTADGWIEQAQETNENGYILNHNDNWTHDWTYWANYIQKKGLDMGMYYNPLWVTRSAASDPSKKVVGTNYLVKDIASSKDTFNKDLYWLDVAKPGAEEYLKGYIQYFKNMGVTFLRIDFLSWYETGRDKDSYKGIDHGTENYKLALKWMHEAAGNDMELSLVMPHLKNHAASELPYGDMVRINEDLAHGGWQNLSGQRQNWINGWSQWANPFMGFTGFSDIAGRGSNMILDGDFIRMNKFSNDDERRSIINLFTMAGSPIAITDQYSTISTYGSFYKNANMLDLHNQGFVGKPYYRNGNPFNTDPNARDSEKWLGQLPDGSWVVSLFNRDDSSQVRSVDYKTDLGLNGSASTKDLWTNANLGSIASLNPNLNAHASKIVQISPVGSSIRYQSEVATWLNGTHFNNDHKGYSGFGFVDGLGNVGAKIVYAVEAPSTGSYPISYRYGNSVGTTSTMKVKVVDENGTSVQPAKTVSFPNLANWDTWSNKSDQISLKKGVNLITIERTAADSGAINLDYIELDKTASGTASLIQNAGFESNNLNGWSEWHPDGQSAAFGVDTNDNHSGMNKLYFHNNNAFKQSVHQKLSGLTNGSYTVSAWVKERVYGGNPLTVRMELADYGGSALYANINPSDVYTKISRSVNVSNGQLDIGFYLDSPGNTSLQIDDVSIVKN
;
A
#
# COMPACT_ATOMS: atom_id res chain seq x y z
N MET A 1 -77.34 14.80 -39.83
CA MET A 1 -78.62 14.42 -39.17
C MET A 1 -78.31 13.63 -37.90
N LYS A 2 -79.06 13.85 -36.81
CA LYS A 2 -79.35 12.97 -35.64
C LYS A 2 -78.25 12.01 -35.12
N GLY A 3 -77.90 11.98 -33.82
CA GLY A 3 -78.40 12.73 -32.65
C GLY A 3 -77.52 12.44 -31.43
N MET A 4 -77.37 13.38 -30.48
CA MET A 4 -78.15 13.48 -29.20
C MET A 4 -77.68 12.49 -28.11
N ASN A 5 -77.75 12.69 -26.78
CA ASN A 5 -77.94 13.82 -25.83
C ASN A 5 -77.72 13.22 -24.39
N ASN A 6 -77.48 13.91 -23.27
CA ASN A 6 -77.38 15.35 -22.93
C ASN A 6 -76.41 15.55 -21.72
N ILE A 7 -76.30 16.77 -21.18
CA ILE A 7 -75.56 17.15 -19.97
C ILE A 7 -76.49 17.26 -18.72
N MET A 8 -75.89 17.19 -17.52
CA MET A 8 -76.33 17.73 -16.21
C MET A 8 -77.26 16.91 -15.27
N GLY A 9 -76.77 16.76 -14.03
CA GLY A 9 -77.55 16.41 -12.83
C GLY A 9 -76.71 16.65 -11.55
N LYS A 10 -77.09 17.62 -10.71
CA LYS A 10 -76.43 17.91 -9.42
C LYS A 10 -76.95 16.97 -8.33
N GLN A 11 -76.13 16.57 -7.35
CA GLN A 11 -76.26 17.04 -5.96
C GLN A 11 -75.40 16.33 -4.89
N ASN A 12 -75.11 17.13 -3.85
CA ASN A 12 -74.93 16.82 -2.43
C ASN A 12 -73.53 16.61 -1.81
N LYS A 13 -73.34 17.37 -0.73
CA LYS A 13 -72.18 17.40 0.15
C LYS A 13 -72.42 16.46 1.33
N THR A 14 -71.41 15.67 1.69
CA THR A 14 -71.33 15.08 3.03
C THR A 14 -69.92 15.26 3.56
N LYS A 15 -69.77 16.04 4.64
CA LYS A 15 -68.49 16.15 5.37
C LYS A 15 -68.29 14.85 6.15
N ILE A 16 -67.21 14.13 5.89
CA ILE A 16 -66.70 13.07 6.79
C ILE A 16 -65.24 13.38 7.13
N ARG A 17 -64.86 13.10 8.37
CA ARG A 17 -63.66 13.63 9.03
C ARG A 17 -62.38 12.99 8.49
N SER A 18 -61.36 13.83 8.27
CA SER A 18 -59.99 13.42 7.98
C SER A 18 -59.33 12.74 9.19
N TRP A 19 -58.90 11.50 9.01
CA TRP A 19 -57.78 10.91 9.75
C TRP A 19 -56.67 10.64 8.75
N ALA A 20 -55.57 11.38 8.86
CA ALA A 20 -54.43 11.25 7.95
C ALA A 20 -53.53 10.10 8.42
N LEU A 21 -53.74 8.91 7.87
CA LEU A 21 -52.68 7.89 7.82
C LEU A 21 -51.73 8.27 6.69
N VAL A 22 -50.61 8.89 7.05
CA VAL A 22 -49.49 9.10 6.12
C VAL A 22 -48.82 7.75 5.89
N GLY A 23 -49.29 7.03 4.87
CA GLY A 23 -48.60 5.86 4.35
C GLY A 23 -47.27 6.29 3.73
N MET A 24 -46.19 6.11 4.49
CA MET A 24 -44.84 6.45 4.04
C MET A 24 -44.39 5.39 3.03
N SER A 25 -44.70 5.64 1.74
CA SER A 25 -44.28 4.78 0.64
C SER A 25 -42.75 4.81 0.52
N LEU A 26 -42.08 3.76 0.97
CA LEU A 26 -40.74 3.43 0.52
C LEU A 26 -40.78 3.20 -0.99
N ILE A 27 -40.41 4.23 -1.77
CA ILE A 27 -40.00 4.05 -3.15
C ILE A 27 -38.60 3.41 -3.08
N MET A 28 -38.61 2.08 -2.94
CA MET A 28 -37.42 1.26 -3.08
C MET A 28 -37.07 1.25 -4.57
N SER A 29 -36.30 2.26 -5.00
CA SER A 29 -35.72 2.32 -6.34
C SER A 29 -34.76 1.15 -6.49
N GLY A 30 -35.29 0.01 -6.94
CA GLY A 30 -34.57 -1.23 -7.19
C GLY A 30 -33.64 -1.09 -8.40
N VAL A 31 -32.59 -0.28 -8.25
CA VAL A 31 -31.34 -0.59 -8.93
C VAL A 31 -30.90 -1.93 -8.35
N LEU A 32 -30.85 -2.96 -9.20
CA LEU A 32 -30.12 -4.18 -8.90
C LEU A 32 -28.65 -3.78 -8.74
N ALA A 33 -28.27 -3.44 -7.51
CA ALA A 33 -26.87 -3.25 -7.16
C ALA A 33 -26.18 -4.59 -7.45
N ILE A 34 -25.36 -4.61 -8.50
CA ILE A 34 -24.47 -5.72 -8.79
C ILE A 34 -23.61 -5.87 -7.54
N ALA A 35 -23.61 -7.05 -6.92
CA ALA A 35 -22.77 -7.29 -5.76
C ALA A 35 -21.31 -7.00 -6.17
N PRO A 36 -20.60 -6.13 -5.44
CA PRO A 36 -19.24 -5.76 -5.80
C PRO A 36 -18.36 -7.01 -5.84
N ALA A 37 -17.58 -7.15 -6.92
CA ALA A 37 -16.66 -8.26 -7.05
C ALA A 37 -15.61 -8.20 -5.94
N SER A 38 -15.41 -9.31 -5.23
CA SER A 38 -14.31 -9.43 -4.29
C SER A 38 -12.99 -9.57 -5.05
N ALA A 39 -11.98 -8.82 -4.63
CA ALA A 39 -10.61 -9.04 -5.05
C ALA A 39 -10.12 -10.42 -4.58
N ARG A 40 -9.22 -11.02 -5.37
CA ARG A 40 -8.50 -12.25 -5.04
C ARG A 40 -7.64 -12.05 -3.78
N GLU A 41 -7.78 -12.96 -2.81
CA GLU A 41 -6.83 -13.06 -1.70
C GLU A 41 -5.64 -13.93 -2.15
N SER A 42 -4.44 -13.34 -2.24
CA SER A 42 -3.16 -14.00 -2.55
C SER A 42 -2.05 -13.40 -1.69
N GLN A 43 -0.86 -14.02 -1.65
CA GLN A 43 0.27 -13.42 -0.91
C GLN A 43 0.69 -12.07 -1.50
N PHE A 44 0.68 -11.94 -2.84
CA PHE A 44 1.04 -10.72 -3.56
C PHE A 44 0.10 -9.55 -3.22
N THR A 45 -1.23 -9.80 -3.22
CA THR A 45 -2.23 -8.77 -2.87
C THR A 45 -2.31 -8.50 -1.36
N GLN A 46 -1.74 -9.36 -0.51
CA GLN A 46 -1.63 -9.14 0.94
C GLN A 46 -0.51 -8.17 1.30
N ASP A 47 0.63 -8.24 0.62
CA ASP A 47 1.75 -7.29 0.78
C ASP A 47 1.33 -5.88 0.34
N GLY A 48 0.59 -5.77 -0.77
CA GLY A 48 -0.13 -4.57 -1.19
C GLY A 48 0.58 -3.71 -2.24
N THR A 49 1.90 -3.86 -2.39
CA THR A 49 2.71 -3.20 -3.42
C THR A 49 3.09 -4.17 -4.54
N GLY A 50 3.01 -3.72 -5.78
CA GLY A 50 3.44 -4.51 -6.95
C GLY A 50 4.96 -4.69 -7.04
N PRO A 51 5.44 -5.68 -7.81
CA PRO A 51 6.84 -6.10 -7.81
C PRO A 51 7.84 -5.05 -8.31
N LEU A 52 9.07 -5.11 -7.78
CA LEU A 52 10.25 -4.42 -8.31
C LEU A 52 10.98 -5.32 -9.31
N TYR A 53 10.89 -5.01 -10.61
CA TYR A 53 11.45 -5.86 -11.65
C TYR A 53 11.98 -5.09 -12.86
N TRP A 54 12.69 -5.81 -13.75
CA TRP A 54 13.08 -5.31 -15.06
C TRP A 54 12.34 -6.06 -16.18
N SER A 55 11.80 -5.34 -17.17
CA SER A 55 11.22 -5.88 -18.40
C SER A 55 12.09 -5.57 -19.62
N THR A 56 12.12 -6.48 -20.60
CA THR A 56 12.82 -6.28 -21.87
C THR A 56 12.24 -5.15 -22.74
N TYR A 57 10.98 -4.72 -22.49
CA TYR A 57 10.13 -3.91 -23.37
C TYR A 57 10.82 -2.77 -24.15
N GLU A 58 11.72 -1.97 -23.55
CA GLU A 58 12.43 -0.90 -24.29
C GLU A 58 13.13 -1.43 -25.54
N TYR A 59 13.76 -2.60 -25.45
CA TYR A 59 14.47 -3.18 -26.59
C TYR A 59 13.49 -3.47 -27.72
N GLN A 60 12.42 -4.23 -27.45
CA GLN A 60 11.48 -4.61 -28.50
C GLN A 60 10.75 -3.40 -29.07
N TYR A 61 10.31 -2.46 -28.22
CA TYR A 61 9.68 -1.22 -28.65
C TYR A 61 10.59 -0.35 -29.53
N THR A 62 11.89 -0.28 -29.21
CA THR A 62 12.84 0.60 -29.92
C THR A 62 13.32 0.00 -31.25
N HIS A 63 13.34 -1.33 -31.38
CA HIS A 63 13.81 -2.03 -32.59
C HIS A 63 12.68 -2.61 -33.45
N ASP A 64 11.45 -2.66 -32.94
CA ASP A 64 10.30 -3.39 -33.51
C ASP A 64 10.64 -4.87 -33.79
N SER A 65 11.24 -5.52 -32.80
CA SER A 65 11.78 -6.88 -32.92
C SER A 65 11.76 -7.64 -31.59
N PRO A 66 11.67 -8.99 -31.60
CA PRO A 66 11.93 -9.81 -30.41
C PRO A 66 13.29 -9.48 -29.77
N MET A 67 13.42 -9.70 -28.47
CA MET A 67 14.67 -9.46 -27.73
C MET A 67 15.80 -10.35 -28.27
N ASP A 68 16.97 -9.75 -28.50
CA ASP A 68 18.20 -10.50 -28.82
C ASP A 68 18.72 -11.25 -27.58
N GLU A 69 19.14 -12.50 -27.76
CA GLU A 69 19.55 -13.36 -26.66
C GLU A 69 20.83 -12.86 -25.94
N GLN A 70 21.74 -12.19 -26.65
CA GLN A 70 22.96 -11.63 -26.06
C GLN A 70 22.65 -10.35 -25.28
N GLU A 71 21.77 -9.48 -25.78
CA GLU A 71 21.31 -8.29 -25.06
C GLU A 71 20.45 -8.65 -23.84
N TRP A 72 19.59 -9.67 -23.93
CA TRP A 72 18.90 -10.29 -22.79
C TRP A 72 19.89 -10.66 -21.68
N LYS A 73 20.92 -11.45 -22.03
CA LYS A 73 21.94 -11.88 -21.08
C LYS A 73 22.68 -10.70 -20.43
N LYS A 74 23.05 -9.67 -21.21
CA LYS A 74 23.74 -8.47 -20.70
C LYS A 74 22.87 -7.70 -19.71
N ASN A 75 21.58 -7.57 -19.98
CA ASN A 75 20.65 -6.92 -19.05
C ASN A 75 20.44 -7.73 -17.77
N ILE A 76 20.31 -9.07 -17.84
CA ILE A 76 20.27 -9.93 -16.64
C ILE A 76 21.53 -9.71 -15.77
N ASP A 77 22.71 -9.74 -16.40
CA ASP A 77 23.99 -9.55 -15.72
C ASP A 77 24.11 -8.16 -15.06
N TRP A 78 23.51 -7.13 -15.67
CA TRP A 78 23.45 -5.77 -15.16
C TRP A 78 22.47 -5.63 -13.98
N ILE A 79 21.23 -6.12 -14.09
CA ILE A 79 20.23 -6.07 -13.00
C ILE A 79 20.73 -6.81 -11.76
N ALA A 80 21.29 -8.02 -11.95
CA ALA A 80 21.88 -8.83 -10.88
C ALA A 80 23.00 -8.10 -10.11
N LYS A 81 23.76 -7.23 -10.80
CA LYS A 81 24.90 -6.50 -10.27
C LYS A 81 24.52 -5.16 -9.63
N ASP A 82 23.69 -4.36 -10.30
CA ASP A 82 23.53 -2.93 -10.01
C ASP A 82 22.18 -2.57 -9.34
N TYR A 83 21.21 -3.49 -9.32
CA TYR A 83 19.84 -3.24 -8.85
C TYR A 83 19.29 -4.26 -7.85
N LYS A 84 19.77 -5.51 -7.87
CA LYS A 84 19.36 -6.57 -6.93
C LYS A 84 19.47 -6.15 -5.45
N ALA A 85 20.55 -5.45 -5.09
CA ALA A 85 20.75 -4.95 -3.71
C ALA A 85 19.75 -3.85 -3.28
N SER A 86 18.99 -3.31 -4.23
CA SER A 86 17.90 -2.33 -4.04
C SER A 86 16.51 -2.97 -4.17
N GLY A 87 16.40 -4.30 -4.11
CA GLY A 87 15.11 -5.01 -4.11
C GLY A 87 14.60 -5.44 -5.48
N TYR A 88 15.21 -5.00 -6.59
CA TYR A 88 14.85 -5.45 -7.94
C TYR A 88 15.40 -6.86 -8.19
N ASN A 89 14.68 -7.86 -7.69
CA ASN A 89 15.05 -9.28 -7.72
C ASN A 89 14.57 -10.02 -8.98
N MET A 90 13.66 -9.46 -9.77
CA MET A 90 13.06 -10.17 -10.91
C MET A 90 13.44 -9.57 -12.28
N VAL A 91 13.62 -10.45 -13.27
CA VAL A 91 13.77 -10.11 -14.70
C VAL A 91 12.69 -10.81 -15.51
N THR A 92 12.05 -10.06 -16.42
CA THR A 92 10.84 -10.50 -17.15
C THR A 92 11.04 -10.32 -18.65
N ALA A 93 10.83 -11.38 -19.42
CA ALA A 93 10.71 -11.27 -20.88
C ALA A 93 9.36 -10.62 -21.24
N ASP A 94 9.31 -9.87 -22.34
CA ASP A 94 8.11 -9.15 -22.81
C ASP A 94 7.61 -9.65 -24.19
N GLY A 95 6.81 -8.85 -24.93
CA GLY A 95 6.17 -9.23 -26.20
C GLY A 95 7.07 -9.41 -27.44
N TRP A 96 6.48 -9.32 -28.64
CA TRP A 96 7.08 -9.70 -29.94
C TRP A 96 7.41 -11.22 -30.04
N ILE A 97 6.60 -12.05 -29.40
CA ILE A 97 6.78 -13.51 -29.26
C ILE A 97 6.29 -14.33 -30.47
N GLU A 98 5.78 -13.70 -31.54
CA GLU A 98 5.16 -14.37 -32.69
C GLU A 98 6.07 -15.40 -33.38
N GLN A 99 7.37 -15.15 -33.34
CA GLN A 99 8.40 -15.98 -33.94
C GLN A 99 8.93 -17.09 -33.00
N ALA A 100 8.33 -17.29 -31.83
CA ALA A 100 8.51 -18.48 -31.00
C ALA A 100 7.52 -19.57 -31.48
N GLN A 101 7.93 -20.38 -32.45
CA GLN A 101 7.12 -21.47 -33.00
C GLN A 101 7.71 -22.85 -32.62
N GLU A 102 8.95 -22.94 -32.12
CA GLU A 102 9.45 -24.17 -31.52
C GLU A 102 8.71 -24.47 -30.19
N THR A 103 8.14 -25.67 -30.10
CA THR A 103 7.29 -26.08 -28.98
C THR A 103 7.60 -27.48 -28.48
N ASN A 104 7.36 -27.73 -27.19
CA ASN A 104 7.41 -29.07 -26.59
C ASN A 104 6.29 -30.00 -27.14
N GLU A 105 6.20 -31.24 -26.67
CA GLU A 105 5.17 -32.22 -27.06
C GLU A 105 3.72 -31.78 -26.77
N ASN A 106 3.52 -30.78 -25.92
CA ASN A 106 2.22 -30.24 -25.54
C ASN A 106 1.84 -28.93 -26.25
N GLY A 107 2.74 -28.37 -27.08
CA GLY A 107 2.50 -27.13 -27.80
C GLY A 107 2.85 -25.86 -27.00
N TYR A 108 3.72 -25.96 -26.00
CA TYR A 108 4.24 -24.84 -25.21
C TYR A 108 5.59 -24.37 -25.75
N ILE A 109 5.78 -23.06 -25.91
CA ILE A 109 6.99 -22.47 -26.54
C ILE A 109 8.25 -22.77 -25.73
N LEU A 110 9.35 -23.06 -26.43
CA LEU A 110 10.62 -23.41 -25.81
C LEU A 110 11.49 -22.19 -25.47
N ASN A 111 11.33 -21.07 -26.16
CA ASN A 111 12.18 -19.88 -26.07
C ASN A 111 11.37 -18.60 -26.38
N HIS A 112 12.01 -17.43 -26.35
CA HIS A 112 11.39 -16.15 -26.73
C HIS A 112 11.24 -15.98 -28.26
N ASN A 113 12.09 -16.67 -29.02
CA ASN A 113 12.22 -16.55 -30.46
C ASN A 113 13.03 -17.75 -31.00
N ASP A 114 12.62 -18.35 -32.12
CA ASP A 114 13.28 -19.55 -32.67
C ASP A 114 14.77 -19.36 -33.08
N ASN A 115 15.28 -18.11 -33.14
CA ASN A 115 16.71 -17.84 -33.35
C ASN A 115 17.54 -17.86 -32.05
N TRP A 116 16.92 -18.03 -30.88
CA TRP A 116 17.65 -18.18 -29.61
C TRP A 116 18.33 -19.55 -29.55
N THR A 117 19.55 -19.56 -29.01
CA THR A 117 20.37 -20.77 -28.84
C THR A 117 19.91 -21.61 -27.65
N HIS A 118 19.28 -21.00 -26.64
CA HIS A 118 18.87 -21.67 -25.42
C HIS A 118 17.36 -21.53 -25.13
N ASP A 119 16.84 -22.54 -24.45
CA ASP A 119 15.45 -22.61 -24.04
C ASP A 119 15.18 -21.88 -22.71
N TRP A 120 13.90 -21.79 -22.34
CA TRP A 120 13.48 -21.21 -21.07
C TRP A 120 14.04 -21.96 -19.85
N THR A 121 14.23 -23.28 -19.95
CA THR A 121 14.85 -24.07 -18.87
C THR A 121 16.27 -23.59 -18.59
N TYR A 122 17.08 -23.36 -19.62
CA TYR A 122 18.41 -22.77 -19.49
C TYR A 122 18.36 -21.37 -18.88
N TRP A 123 17.48 -20.49 -19.38
CA TRP A 123 17.42 -19.11 -18.93
C TRP A 123 16.95 -18.98 -17.48
N ALA A 124 15.92 -19.73 -17.06
CA ALA A 124 15.52 -19.81 -15.66
C ALA A 124 16.67 -20.28 -14.75
N ASN A 125 17.41 -21.32 -15.15
CA ASN A 125 18.61 -21.78 -14.44
C ASN A 125 19.73 -20.73 -14.41
N TYR A 126 19.89 -19.91 -15.45
CA TYR A 126 20.88 -18.83 -15.50
C TYR A 126 20.52 -17.70 -14.52
N ILE A 127 19.26 -17.28 -14.55
CA ILE A 127 18.68 -16.21 -13.72
C ILE A 127 18.72 -16.60 -12.24
N GLN A 128 18.30 -17.83 -11.91
CA GLN A 128 18.38 -18.37 -10.55
C GLN A 128 19.85 -18.47 -10.04
N LYS A 129 20.83 -18.76 -10.91
CA LYS A 129 22.26 -18.73 -10.53
C LYS A 129 22.81 -17.32 -10.25
N LYS A 130 22.11 -16.27 -10.70
CA LYS A 130 22.33 -14.87 -10.27
C LYS A 130 21.56 -14.55 -8.97
N GLY A 131 20.74 -15.49 -8.50
CA GLY A 131 19.79 -15.31 -7.41
C GLY A 131 18.78 -14.23 -7.73
N LEU A 132 18.36 -14.15 -9.00
CA LEU A 132 17.20 -13.40 -9.44
C LEU A 132 16.04 -14.38 -9.68
N ASP A 133 14.83 -13.85 -9.66
CA ASP A 133 13.60 -14.54 -10.03
C ASP A 133 13.26 -14.24 -11.51
N MET A 134 12.45 -15.10 -12.12
CA MET A 134 12.07 -14.96 -13.52
C MET A 134 10.58 -14.68 -13.65
N GLY A 135 10.24 -13.59 -14.35
CA GLY A 135 8.91 -13.33 -14.87
C GLY A 135 8.79 -13.73 -16.33
N MET A 136 7.56 -13.98 -16.78
CA MET A 136 7.25 -14.34 -18.17
C MET A 136 6.14 -13.45 -18.73
N TYR A 137 6.30 -12.97 -19.96
CA TYR A 137 5.19 -12.49 -20.77
C TYR A 137 4.71 -13.62 -21.67
N TYR A 138 3.46 -14.06 -21.47
CA TYR A 138 2.77 -14.93 -22.41
C TYR A 138 1.28 -14.99 -22.07
N ASN A 139 0.40 -14.91 -23.07
CA ASN A 139 -1.02 -15.23 -22.86
C ASN A 139 -1.26 -16.73 -23.13
N PRO A 140 -1.62 -17.56 -22.13
CA PRO A 140 -1.82 -19.00 -22.32
C PRO A 140 -3.09 -19.35 -23.12
N LEU A 141 -3.86 -18.34 -23.59
CA LEU A 141 -4.87 -18.48 -24.63
C LEU A 141 -4.29 -18.48 -26.05
N TRP A 142 -2.98 -18.27 -26.24
CA TRP A 142 -2.35 -18.38 -27.55
C TRP A 142 -1.89 -19.80 -27.87
N VAL A 143 -2.32 -20.29 -29.04
CA VAL A 143 -1.85 -21.54 -29.63
C VAL A 143 -1.02 -21.23 -30.88
N THR A 144 0.23 -21.69 -30.91
CA THR A 144 1.13 -21.46 -32.05
C THR A 144 0.66 -22.23 -33.28
N ARG A 145 0.91 -21.67 -34.46
CA ARG A 145 0.54 -22.33 -35.73
C ARG A 145 1.34 -23.60 -35.98
N SER A 146 2.60 -23.65 -35.55
CA SER A 146 3.39 -24.88 -35.52
C SER A 146 2.70 -25.98 -34.71
N ALA A 147 2.35 -25.71 -33.44
CA ALA A 147 1.74 -26.72 -32.56
C ALA A 147 0.35 -27.17 -33.03
N ALA A 148 -0.45 -26.26 -33.59
CA ALA A 148 -1.75 -26.60 -34.17
C ALA A 148 -1.65 -27.33 -35.54
N SER A 149 -0.50 -27.29 -36.21
CA SER A 149 -0.29 -27.97 -37.50
C SER A 149 0.40 -29.34 -37.38
N ASP A 150 1.16 -29.56 -36.31
CA ASP A 150 1.84 -30.84 -36.04
C ASP A 150 0.89 -31.85 -35.39
N PRO A 151 0.53 -32.96 -36.07
CA PRO A 151 -0.41 -33.96 -35.56
C PRO A 151 0.15 -34.83 -34.42
N SER A 152 1.43 -34.68 -34.05
CA SER A 152 2.02 -35.36 -32.89
C SER A 152 1.74 -34.64 -31.57
N LYS A 153 1.42 -33.33 -31.61
CA LYS A 153 1.24 -32.48 -30.43
C LYS A 153 -0.08 -32.78 -29.72
N LYS A 154 0.00 -33.07 -28.42
CA LYS A 154 -1.16 -33.44 -27.59
C LYS A 154 -1.31 -32.53 -26.39
N VAL A 155 -2.55 -32.12 -26.11
CA VAL A 155 -2.91 -31.45 -24.87
C VAL A 155 -2.49 -32.30 -23.68
N VAL A 156 -1.74 -31.70 -22.74
CA VAL A 156 -1.12 -32.39 -21.61
C VAL A 156 -2.14 -33.19 -20.81
N GLY A 157 -1.77 -34.43 -20.43
CA GLY A 157 -2.64 -35.33 -19.67
C GLY A 157 -3.83 -35.93 -20.44
N THR A 158 -4.05 -35.57 -21.70
CA THR A 158 -5.22 -36.03 -22.49
C THR A 158 -4.82 -36.76 -23.78
N ASN A 159 -5.83 -37.16 -24.58
CA ASN A 159 -5.64 -37.64 -25.95
C ASN A 159 -6.10 -36.64 -27.02
N TYR A 160 -6.50 -35.42 -26.64
CA TYR A 160 -6.86 -34.36 -27.59
C TYR A 160 -5.60 -33.81 -28.27
N LEU A 161 -5.70 -33.50 -29.56
CA LEU A 161 -4.60 -32.88 -30.31
C LEU A 161 -4.65 -31.37 -30.10
N VAL A 162 -3.50 -30.70 -30.10
CA VAL A 162 -3.44 -29.22 -29.94
C VAL A 162 -4.22 -28.50 -31.06
N LYS A 163 -4.34 -29.12 -32.24
CA LYS A 163 -5.17 -28.61 -33.34
C LYS A 163 -6.68 -28.58 -33.05
N ASP A 164 -7.17 -29.39 -32.09
CA ASP A 164 -8.60 -29.58 -31.85
C ASP A 164 -9.19 -28.51 -30.91
N ILE A 165 -8.33 -27.77 -30.21
CA ILE A 165 -8.64 -26.69 -29.26
C ILE A 165 -8.46 -25.27 -29.86
N ALA A 166 -8.05 -25.16 -31.12
CA ALA A 166 -7.85 -23.90 -31.83
C ALA A 166 -8.48 -23.95 -33.24
N SER A 167 -8.73 -22.79 -33.84
CA SER A 167 -9.44 -22.68 -35.12
C SER A 167 -8.69 -21.80 -36.11
N SER A 168 -8.56 -22.24 -37.36
CA SER A 168 -7.96 -21.41 -38.42
C SER A 168 -8.77 -20.16 -38.78
N LYS A 169 -10.01 -20.04 -38.26
CA LYS A 169 -10.85 -18.85 -38.35
C LYS A 169 -10.70 -17.90 -37.16
N ASP A 170 -10.06 -18.35 -36.08
CA ASP A 170 -9.93 -17.60 -34.83
C ASP A 170 -8.47 -17.28 -34.54
N THR A 171 -8.04 -16.15 -35.09
CA THR A 171 -6.64 -15.75 -35.15
C THR A 171 -6.41 -14.53 -34.29
N PHE A 172 -5.41 -14.57 -33.42
CA PHE A 172 -4.86 -13.34 -32.85
C PHE A 172 -4.15 -12.54 -33.95
N ASN A 173 -3.30 -13.22 -34.73
CA ASN A 173 -2.57 -12.63 -35.86
C ASN A 173 -2.17 -13.70 -36.89
N LYS A 174 -1.22 -13.40 -37.77
CA LYS A 174 -0.72 -14.33 -38.81
C LYS A 174 0.08 -15.53 -38.28
N ASP A 175 0.48 -15.55 -37.00
CA ASP A 175 1.39 -16.53 -36.40
C ASP A 175 0.75 -17.30 -35.21
N LEU A 176 -0.32 -16.75 -34.60
CA LEU A 176 -0.99 -17.29 -33.41
C LEU A 176 -2.51 -17.40 -33.59
N TYR A 177 -3.09 -18.48 -33.04
CA TYR A 177 -4.53 -18.67 -32.86
C TYR A 177 -4.96 -18.33 -31.43
N TRP A 178 -6.25 -18.02 -31.27
CA TRP A 178 -6.88 -18.04 -29.95
C TRP A 178 -7.34 -19.44 -29.57
N LEU A 179 -7.29 -19.73 -28.27
CA LEU A 179 -7.81 -20.94 -27.64
C LEU A 179 -9.34 -20.86 -27.53
N ASP A 180 -10.02 -21.84 -28.13
CA ASP A 180 -11.47 -22.02 -27.98
C ASP A 180 -11.74 -22.76 -26.66
N VAL A 181 -12.03 -22.00 -25.61
CA VAL A 181 -12.29 -22.52 -24.25
C VAL A 181 -13.54 -23.40 -24.15
N ALA A 182 -14.37 -23.49 -25.19
CA ALA A 182 -15.48 -24.44 -25.24
C ALA A 182 -15.06 -25.85 -25.73
N LYS A 183 -13.79 -26.06 -26.09
CA LYS A 183 -13.27 -27.34 -26.58
C LYS A 183 -12.80 -28.25 -25.44
N PRO A 184 -13.09 -29.56 -25.50
CA PRO A 184 -12.44 -30.55 -24.64
C PRO A 184 -10.91 -30.47 -24.77
N GLY A 185 -10.20 -30.41 -23.64
CA GLY A 185 -8.74 -30.20 -23.61
C GLY A 185 -8.31 -28.74 -23.45
N ALA A 186 -9.19 -27.74 -23.58
CA ALA A 186 -8.79 -26.34 -23.46
C ALA A 186 -8.38 -25.95 -22.03
N GLU A 187 -9.08 -26.47 -21.02
CA GLU A 187 -8.73 -26.26 -19.61
C GLU A 187 -7.36 -26.87 -19.30
N GLU A 188 -7.14 -28.12 -19.70
CA GLU A 188 -5.88 -28.84 -19.48
C GLU A 188 -4.72 -28.18 -20.21
N TYR A 189 -4.93 -27.68 -21.44
CA TYR A 189 -3.91 -26.95 -22.20
C TYR A 189 -3.50 -25.66 -21.47
N LEU A 190 -4.46 -24.81 -21.10
CA LEU A 190 -4.19 -23.52 -20.46
C LEU A 190 -3.52 -23.69 -19.10
N LYS A 191 -4.10 -24.53 -18.22
CA LYS A 191 -3.56 -24.79 -16.89
C LYS A 191 -2.19 -25.46 -16.96
N GLY A 192 -2.00 -26.35 -17.93
CA GLY A 192 -0.71 -26.99 -18.19
C GLY A 192 0.38 -26.03 -18.65
N TYR A 193 0.03 -24.98 -19.42
CA TYR A 193 0.98 -23.95 -19.86
C TYR A 193 1.49 -23.12 -18.68
N ILE A 194 0.59 -22.75 -17.77
CA ILE A 194 0.96 -22.10 -16.51
C ILE A 194 1.84 -23.02 -15.65
N GLN A 195 1.47 -24.30 -15.53
CA GLN A 195 2.28 -25.26 -14.78
C GLN A 195 3.66 -25.50 -15.42
N TYR A 196 3.77 -25.43 -16.75
CA TYR A 196 5.05 -25.49 -17.48
C TYR A 196 5.98 -24.34 -17.06
N PHE A 197 5.50 -23.09 -17.01
CA PHE A 197 6.30 -21.96 -16.51
C PHE A 197 6.62 -22.09 -15.00
N LYS A 198 5.64 -22.46 -14.17
CA LYS A 198 5.86 -22.71 -12.73
C LYS A 198 6.92 -23.79 -12.46
N ASN A 199 6.95 -24.85 -13.27
CA ASN A 199 7.96 -25.91 -13.15
C ASN A 199 9.39 -25.43 -13.43
N MET A 200 9.57 -24.28 -14.10
CA MET A 200 10.87 -23.63 -14.29
C MET A 200 11.22 -22.65 -13.16
N GLY A 201 10.30 -22.40 -12.22
CA GLY A 201 10.46 -21.38 -11.18
C GLY A 201 10.06 -19.97 -11.63
N VAL A 202 9.22 -19.84 -12.65
CA VAL A 202 8.60 -18.54 -12.98
C VAL A 202 7.59 -18.16 -11.89
N THR A 203 7.76 -16.98 -11.31
CA THR A 203 6.94 -16.48 -10.18
C THR A 203 5.96 -15.38 -10.58
N PHE A 204 6.03 -14.89 -11.82
CA PHE A 204 5.21 -13.79 -12.33
C PHE A 204 4.83 -14.05 -13.79
N LEU A 205 3.53 -13.95 -14.12
CA LEU A 205 3.03 -14.10 -15.49
C LEU A 205 2.27 -12.84 -15.92
N ARG A 206 2.80 -12.18 -16.96
CA ARG A 206 2.21 -11.03 -17.64
C ARG A 206 1.39 -11.50 -18.83
N ILE A 207 0.07 -11.29 -18.75
CA ILE A 207 -0.94 -11.86 -19.65
C ILE A 207 -1.61 -10.73 -20.40
N ASP A 208 -1.34 -10.63 -21.70
CA ASP A 208 -1.70 -9.46 -22.51
C ASP A 208 -2.81 -9.75 -23.56
N PHE A 209 -3.31 -8.71 -24.21
CA PHE A 209 -4.36 -8.70 -25.23
C PHE A 209 -5.71 -9.26 -24.73
N LEU A 210 -5.96 -9.16 -23.42
CA LEU A 210 -7.18 -9.65 -22.77
C LEU A 210 -8.47 -9.02 -23.33
N SER A 211 -8.46 -7.72 -23.63
CA SER A 211 -9.58 -7.03 -24.30
C SER A 211 -9.86 -7.55 -25.72
N TRP A 212 -8.81 -7.85 -26.48
CA TRP A 212 -8.94 -8.39 -27.84
C TRP A 212 -9.50 -9.81 -27.81
N TYR A 213 -9.14 -10.61 -26.81
CA TYR A 213 -9.81 -11.90 -26.57
C TYR A 213 -11.29 -11.68 -26.20
N GLU A 214 -11.58 -10.89 -25.15
CA GLU A 214 -12.94 -10.76 -24.62
C GLU A 214 -13.95 -10.30 -25.68
N THR A 215 -13.62 -9.31 -26.52
CA THR A 215 -14.59 -8.69 -27.45
C THR A 215 -14.18 -8.65 -28.92
N GLY A 216 -12.99 -9.15 -29.27
CA GLY A 216 -12.47 -9.01 -30.64
C GLY A 216 -12.16 -7.57 -31.03
N ARG A 217 -11.99 -6.63 -30.08
CA ARG A 217 -11.83 -5.19 -30.35
C ARG A 217 -10.76 -4.47 -29.52
N ASP A 218 -10.23 -3.42 -30.13
CA ASP A 218 -9.45 -2.36 -29.49
C ASP A 218 -10.19 -1.04 -29.71
N LYS A 219 -10.88 -0.57 -28.67
CA LYS A 219 -11.79 0.59 -28.76
C LYS A 219 -12.84 0.31 -29.87
N ASP A 220 -12.87 1.12 -30.93
CA ASP A 220 -13.76 0.91 -32.08
C ASP A 220 -13.18 0.00 -33.18
N SER A 221 -11.89 -0.37 -33.09
CA SER A 221 -11.20 -1.17 -34.11
C SER A 221 -11.49 -2.67 -33.96
N TYR A 222 -11.88 -3.32 -35.06
CA TYR A 222 -11.99 -4.78 -35.12
C TYR A 222 -10.60 -5.44 -35.13
N LYS A 223 -10.43 -6.48 -34.30
CA LYS A 223 -9.17 -7.21 -34.09
C LYS A 223 -9.31 -8.73 -34.24
N GLY A 224 -10.47 -9.30 -33.92
CA GLY A 224 -10.67 -10.75 -33.95
C GLY A 224 -12.10 -11.17 -33.61
N ILE A 225 -12.29 -12.44 -33.26
CA ILE A 225 -13.59 -12.95 -32.81
C ILE A 225 -13.93 -12.41 -31.42
N ASP A 226 -15.20 -12.09 -31.20
CA ASP A 226 -15.77 -11.76 -29.89
C ASP A 226 -16.02 -13.08 -29.13
N HIS A 227 -15.17 -13.38 -28.14
CA HIS A 227 -15.29 -14.61 -27.35
C HIS A 227 -16.35 -14.48 -26.25
N GLY A 228 -16.73 -13.25 -25.87
CA GLY A 228 -17.71 -12.95 -24.84
C GLY A 228 -17.19 -13.00 -23.40
N THR A 229 -17.77 -12.16 -22.53
CA THR A 229 -17.38 -11.97 -21.13
C THR A 229 -17.34 -13.26 -20.30
N GLU A 230 -18.22 -14.24 -20.57
CA GLU A 230 -18.26 -15.48 -19.78
C GLU A 230 -17.11 -16.45 -20.11
N ASN A 231 -16.70 -16.52 -21.38
CA ASN A 231 -15.50 -17.28 -21.78
C ASN A 231 -14.23 -16.61 -21.25
N TYR A 232 -14.19 -15.27 -21.27
CA TYR A 232 -13.11 -14.49 -20.66
C TYR A 232 -12.98 -14.75 -19.15
N LYS A 233 -14.08 -14.69 -18.40
CA LYS A 233 -14.08 -15.05 -16.96
C LYS A 233 -13.68 -16.50 -16.72
N LEU A 234 -14.10 -17.44 -17.57
CA LEU A 234 -13.70 -18.84 -17.47
C LEU A 234 -12.18 -19.01 -17.67
N ALA A 235 -11.62 -18.33 -18.66
CA ALA A 235 -10.17 -18.30 -18.88
C ALA A 235 -9.42 -17.71 -17.68
N LEU A 236 -9.82 -16.52 -17.20
CA LEU A 236 -9.23 -15.90 -16.00
C LEU A 236 -9.30 -16.81 -14.78
N LYS A 237 -10.45 -17.49 -14.57
CA LYS A 237 -10.61 -18.48 -13.51
C LYS A 237 -9.62 -19.63 -13.63
N TRP A 238 -9.45 -20.19 -14.83
CA TRP A 238 -8.47 -21.28 -15.04
C TRP A 238 -7.03 -20.80 -14.83
N MET A 239 -6.71 -19.57 -15.24
CA MET A 239 -5.40 -18.95 -14.98
C MET A 239 -5.14 -18.84 -13.47
N HIS A 240 -6.11 -18.28 -12.73
CA HIS A 240 -6.08 -18.16 -11.26
C HIS A 240 -5.89 -19.52 -10.57
N GLU A 241 -6.67 -20.53 -10.94
CA GLU A 241 -6.62 -21.87 -10.35
C GLU A 241 -5.27 -22.59 -10.61
N ALA A 242 -4.64 -22.36 -11.76
CA ALA A 242 -3.32 -22.94 -12.07
C ALA A 242 -2.15 -22.16 -11.45
N ALA A 243 -2.27 -20.83 -11.38
CA ALA A 243 -1.28 -19.98 -10.73
C ALA A 243 -1.16 -20.34 -9.25
N GLY A 244 -2.29 -20.51 -8.55
CA GLY A 244 -2.28 -20.71 -7.10
C GLY A 244 -1.52 -19.59 -6.40
N ASN A 245 -1.02 -19.82 -5.19
CA ASN A 245 -0.29 -18.78 -4.47
C ASN A 245 1.17 -18.62 -4.95
N ASP A 246 1.68 -19.52 -5.80
CA ASP A 246 3.10 -19.58 -6.16
C ASP A 246 3.48 -18.67 -7.34
N MET A 247 2.50 -18.08 -8.04
CA MET A 247 2.72 -17.25 -9.22
C MET A 247 1.73 -16.07 -9.27
N GLU A 248 2.27 -14.86 -9.43
CA GLU A 248 1.50 -13.62 -9.53
C GLU A 248 0.93 -13.44 -10.96
N LEU A 249 -0.34 -13.03 -11.05
CA LEU A 249 -1.04 -12.80 -12.31
C LEU A 249 -1.20 -11.31 -12.61
N SER A 250 -0.43 -10.85 -13.59
CA SER A 250 -0.50 -9.51 -14.15
C SER A 250 -1.39 -9.50 -15.40
N LEU A 251 -2.56 -8.87 -15.28
CA LEU A 251 -3.57 -8.77 -16.33
C LEU A 251 -3.37 -7.48 -17.14
N VAL A 252 -3.01 -7.64 -18.40
CA VAL A 252 -2.57 -6.57 -19.32
C VAL A 252 -3.55 -6.46 -20.51
N MET A 253 -3.79 -5.22 -20.92
CA MET A 253 -4.89 -4.82 -21.81
C MET A 253 -6.32 -5.31 -21.42
N PRO A 254 -6.74 -5.42 -20.13
CA PRO A 254 -8.12 -5.80 -19.79
C PRO A 254 -9.13 -4.69 -20.10
N HIS A 255 -10.38 -5.01 -20.46
CA HIS A 255 -11.40 -3.96 -20.64
C HIS A 255 -11.85 -3.30 -19.32
N LEU A 256 -11.64 -3.97 -18.17
CA LEU A 256 -12.04 -3.50 -16.83
C LEU A 256 -13.53 -3.13 -16.72
N LYS A 257 -14.38 -3.84 -17.46
CA LYS A 257 -15.84 -3.59 -17.50
C LYS A 257 -16.44 -3.65 -16.10
N ASN A 258 -17.42 -2.78 -15.86
CA ASN A 258 -18.10 -2.66 -14.56
C ASN A 258 -17.11 -2.49 -13.40
N HIS A 259 -16.06 -1.68 -13.60
CA HIS A 259 -15.02 -1.41 -12.62
C HIS A 259 -14.21 -2.66 -12.21
N ALA A 260 -13.57 -3.28 -13.21
CA ALA A 260 -12.73 -4.48 -13.06
C ALA A 260 -13.44 -5.72 -12.50
N ALA A 261 -14.77 -5.83 -12.63
CA ALA A 261 -15.56 -6.88 -11.97
C ALA A 261 -15.29 -8.31 -12.49
N SER A 262 -14.67 -8.46 -13.68
CA SER A 262 -14.23 -9.76 -14.20
C SER A 262 -12.81 -10.11 -13.74
N GLU A 263 -11.97 -9.08 -13.57
CA GLU A 263 -10.54 -9.19 -13.26
C GLU A 263 -10.29 -9.36 -11.75
N LEU A 264 -11.02 -8.62 -10.91
CA LEU A 264 -10.89 -8.61 -9.45
C LEU A 264 -10.84 -10.01 -8.81
N PRO A 265 -11.71 -10.98 -9.16
CA PRO A 265 -11.72 -12.29 -8.50
C PRO A 265 -10.53 -13.21 -8.86
N TYR A 266 -9.74 -12.87 -9.88
CA TYR A 266 -8.82 -13.82 -10.53
C TYR A 266 -7.40 -13.28 -10.73
N GLY A 267 -7.23 -11.98 -11.00
CA GLY A 267 -5.91 -11.34 -11.12
C GLY A 267 -5.37 -10.85 -9.78
N ASP A 268 -4.05 -10.67 -9.71
CA ASP A 268 -3.37 -9.98 -8.60
C ASP A 268 -3.10 -8.51 -8.95
N MET A 269 -2.86 -8.23 -10.23
CA MET A 269 -2.50 -6.92 -10.76
C MET A 269 -3.21 -6.61 -12.09
N VAL A 270 -3.67 -5.37 -12.29
CA VAL A 270 -4.26 -4.90 -13.57
C VAL A 270 -3.58 -3.63 -14.08
N ARG A 271 -3.32 -3.57 -15.39
CA ARG A 271 -2.88 -2.35 -16.08
C ARG A 271 -3.99 -1.29 -16.12
N ILE A 272 -3.66 -0.03 -15.83
CA ILE A 272 -4.64 1.08 -15.73
C ILE A 272 -4.49 2.21 -16.76
N ASN A 273 -3.52 2.10 -17.68
CA ASN A 273 -3.14 3.11 -18.68
C ASN A 273 -2.79 2.49 -20.06
N GLU A 274 -2.78 3.26 -21.16
CA GLU A 274 -2.14 2.80 -22.41
C GLU A 274 -0.63 2.54 -22.17
N ASP A 275 0.02 1.83 -23.08
CA ASP A 275 1.42 1.44 -22.96
C ASP A 275 2.38 2.62 -22.79
N LEU A 276 3.51 2.35 -22.11
CA LEU A 276 4.60 3.32 -21.97
C LEU A 276 5.10 3.84 -23.32
N ALA A 277 5.20 2.96 -24.33
CA ALA A 277 5.62 3.31 -25.68
C ALA A 277 6.92 4.17 -25.71
N HIS A 278 6.81 5.43 -26.14
CA HIS A 278 7.93 6.38 -26.21
C HIS A 278 8.44 6.86 -24.84
N GLY A 279 7.63 6.76 -23.78
CA GLY A 279 7.95 7.23 -22.44
C GLY A 279 7.91 8.75 -22.24
N GLY A 280 8.42 9.21 -21.10
CA GLY A 280 8.47 10.63 -20.75
C GLY A 280 7.13 11.21 -20.29
N TRP A 281 7.07 12.53 -20.14
CA TRP A 281 5.92 13.23 -19.53
C TRP A 281 4.59 13.03 -20.27
N GLN A 282 4.61 12.88 -21.60
CA GLN A 282 3.40 12.59 -22.38
C GLN A 282 2.74 11.28 -21.95
N ASN A 283 3.51 10.21 -21.74
CA ASN A 283 2.98 8.92 -21.29
C ASN A 283 2.63 8.91 -19.79
N LEU A 284 3.30 9.73 -18.96
CA LEU A 284 3.01 9.83 -17.53
C LEU A 284 1.74 10.66 -17.21
N SER A 285 1.60 11.84 -17.83
CA SER A 285 0.58 12.85 -17.46
C SER A 285 -0.24 13.36 -18.66
N GLY A 286 0.33 13.30 -19.87
CA GLY A 286 -0.28 13.77 -21.11
C GLY A 286 -1.34 12.82 -21.67
N GLN A 287 -1.40 12.74 -23.01
CA GLN A 287 -2.46 12.03 -23.73
C GLN A 287 -3.90 12.43 -23.30
N ARG A 288 -4.84 11.51 -23.47
CA ARG A 288 -6.28 11.64 -23.16
C ARG A 288 -6.52 11.58 -21.65
N GLN A 289 -7.13 12.65 -21.12
CA GLN A 289 -7.51 12.74 -19.70
C GLN A 289 -8.87 12.11 -19.40
N ASN A 290 -9.82 12.20 -20.33
CA ASN A 290 -11.18 11.70 -20.10
C ASN A 290 -11.24 10.16 -20.13
N TRP A 291 -12.13 9.61 -19.31
CA TRP A 291 -12.51 8.20 -19.36
C TRP A 291 -13.13 7.80 -20.71
N ILE A 292 -12.98 6.53 -21.11
CA ILE A 292 -13.75 5.89 -22.19
C ILE A 292 -14.22 4.49 -21.76
N ASN A 293 -15.31 4.01 -22.36
CA ASN A 293 -15.86 2.66 -22.12
C ASN A 293 -15.14 1.59 -22.96
N GLY A 294 -13.85 1.38 -22.72
CA GLY A 294 -13.02 0.42 -23.45
C GLY A 294 -11.56 0.46 -23.00
N TRP A 295 -10.73 -0.44 -23.51
CA TRP A 295 -9.31 -0.45 -23.18
C TRP A 295 -8.55 0.67 -23.94
N SER A 296 -7.67 1.48 -23.33
CA SER A 296 -7.56 1.71 -21.89
C SER A 296 -8.62 2.71 -21.41
N GLN A 297 -9.13 2.54 -20.19
CA GLN A 297 -10.19 3.44 -19.70
C GLN A 297 -9.68 4.87 -19.52
N TRP A 298 -8.48 5.05 -18.97
CA TRP A 298 -7.72 6.30 -18.96
C TRP A 298 -6.38 6.09 -19.65
N ALA A 299 -5.86 7.08 -20.38
CA ALA A 299 -4.69 6.85 -21.21
C ALA A 299 -3.34 6.98 -20.49
N ASN A 300 -3.28 7.77 -19.42
CA ASN A 300 -2.07 8.01 -18.62
C ASN A 300 -2.25 7.52 -17.17
N PRO A 301 -1.16 7.12 -16.48
CA PRO A 301 -1.22 6.57 -15.13
C PRO A 301 -1.65 7.58 -14.07
N PHE A 302 -1.41 8.89 -14.21
CA PHE A 302 -1.99 9.89 -13.29
C PHE A 302 -3.52 9.75 -13.21
N MET A 303 -4.19 9.61 -14.35
CA MET A 303 -5.65 9.47 -14.40
C MET A 303 -6.10 8.02 -14.10
N GLY A 304 -5.35 7.01 -14.55
CA GLY A 304 -5.68 5.60 -14.31
C GLY A 304 -5.56 5.19 -12.85
N PHE A 305 -4.47 5.56 -12.17
CA PHE A 305 -4.32 5.33 -10.73
C PHE A 305 -5.40 6.08 -9.94
N THR A 306 -5.68 7.34 -10.25
CA THR A 306 -6.76 8.10 -9.60
C THR A 306 -8.14 7.47 -9.88
N GLY A 307 -8.36 6.88 -11.05
CA GLY A 307 -9.61 6.24 -11.43
C GLY A 307 -9.90 4.91 -10.72
N PHE A 308 -8.85 4.11 -10.45
CA PHE A 308 -8.98 2.79 -9.82
C PHE A 308 -8.51 2.73 -8.35
N SER A 309 -8.09 3.85 -7.75
CA SER A 309 -7.56 3.90 -6.37
C SER A 309 -8.51 3.34 -5.29
N ASP A 310 -9.80 3.24 -5.55
CA ASP A 310 -10.79 2.65 -4.63
C ASP A 310 -10.76 1.11 -4.57
N ILE A 311 -10.22 0.43 -5.59
CA ILE A 311 -10.02 -1.04 -5.60
C ILE A 311 -8.57 -1.45 -5.25
N ALA A 312 -7.73 -0.47 -4.89
CA ALA A 312 -6.34 -0.67 -4.47
C ALA A 312 -6.19 -0.62 -2.94
N GLY A 313 -5.12 -1.24 -2.42
CA GLY A 313 -4.73 -1.19 -1.02
C GLY A 313 -4.18 -2.51 -0.48
N ARG A 314 -3.50 -2.44 0.67
CA ARG A 314 -2.92 -3.59 1.37
C ARG A 314 -3.99 -4.49 1.97
N GLY A 315 -3.77 -5.81 1.96
CA GLY A 315 -4.65 -6.78 2.62
C GLY A 315 -5.71 -7.41 1.70
N SER A 316 -5.29 -7.81 0.50
CA SER A 316 -6.09 -8.47 -0.55
C SER A 316 -6.95 -7.57 -1.43
N ASN A 317 -6.40 -6.44 -1.91
CA ASN A 317 -7.01 -5.63 -2.97
C ASN A 317 -6.17 -5.70 -4.28
N MET A 318 -6.65 -5.10 -5.36
CA MET A 318 -5.98 -5.16 -6.67
C MET A 318 -4.73 -4.27 -6.70
N ILE A 319 -3.61 -4.80 -7.18
CA ILE A 319 -2.42 -3.99 -7.49
C ILE A 319 -2.68 -3.26 -8.81
N LEU A 320 -2.42 -1.94 -8.85
CA LEU A 320 -2.59 -1.14 -10.06
C LEU A 320 -1.25 -1.01 -10.77
N ASP A 321 -1.19 -1.41 -12.04
CA ASP A 321 0.01 -1.36 -12.88
C ASP A 321 -0.03 -0.13 -13.80
N GLY A 322 0.93 0.78 -13.59
CA GLY A 322 1.16 1.98 -14.42
C GLY A 322 2.01 1.72 -15.66
N ASP A 323 2.28 0.45 -15.98
CA ASP A 323 3.22 -0.03 -16.99
C ASP A 323 4.70 0.24 -16.63
N PHE A 324 5.58 0.07 -17.61
CA PHE A 324 7.01 0.22 -17.43
C PHE A 324 7.44 1.68 -17.20
N ILE A 325 8.69 1.86 -16.77
CA ILE A 325 9.35 3.16 -16.66
C ILE A 325 10.60 3.16 -17.54
N ARG A 326 10.73 4.17 -18.40
CA ARG A 326 11.97 4.54 -19.12
C ARG A 326 12.50 5.86 -18.57
N MET A 327 13.37 5.78 -17.57
CA MET A 327 13.94 6.94 -16.86
C MET A 327 14.78 7.84 -17.78
N ASN A 328 15.35 7.26 -18.85
CA ASN A 328 16.08 7.96 -19.90
C ASN A 328 15.21 8.87 -20.80
N LYS A 329 13.86 8.76 -20.77
CA LYS A 329 12.93 9.54 -21.61
C LYS A 329 12.35 10.79 -20.96
N PHE A 330 12.58 11.01 -19.68
CA PHE A 330 12.16 12.24 -19.00
C PHE A 330 13.09 13.41 -19.33
N SER A 331 12.51 14.60 -19.46
CA SER A 331 13.22 15.79 -19.93
C SER A 331 14.12 16.40 -18.85
N ASN A 332 13.77 16.17 -17.59
CA ASN A 332 14.42 16.74 -16.42
C ASN A 332 14.21 15.85 -15.18
N ASP A 333 14.90 16.15 -14.09
CA ASP A 333 14.86 15.36 -12.86
C ASP A 333 13.60 15.58 -12.00
N ASP A 334 12.86 16.66 -12.24
CA ASP A 334 11.57 16.91 -11.59
C ASP A 334 10.52 15.91 -12.12
N GLU A 335 10.48 15.65 -13.42
CA GLU A 335 9.68 14.60 -14.03
C GLU A 335 10.08 13.19 -13.55
N ARG A 336 11.39 12.91 -13.40
CA ARG A 336 11.91 11.64 -12.88
C ARG A 336 11.49 11.38 -11.44
N ARG A 337 11.50 12.41 -10.59
CA ARG A 337 10.94 12.33 -9.23
C ARG A 337 9.44 12.11 -9.28
N SER A 338 8.72 12.80 -10.16
CA SER A 338 7.26 12.68 -10.28
C SER A 338 6.78 11.29 -10.69
N ILE A 339 7.47 10.56 -11.59
CA ILE A 339 7.06 9.18 -11.87
C ILE A 339 7.30 8.24 -10.68
N ILE A 340 8.48 8.29 -10.05
CA ILE A 340 8.78 7.46 -8.87
C ILE A 340 7.81 7.77 -7.72
N ASN A 341 7.52 9.06 -7.47
CA ASN A 341 6.55 9.47 -6.45
C ASN A 341 5.15 8.93 -6.75
N LEU A 342 4.66 9.06 -7.99
CA LEU A 342 3.31 8.59 -8.35
C LEU A 342 3.18 7.07 -8.18
N PHE A 343 4.15 6.31 -8.69
CA PHE A 343 4.12 4.84 -8.63
C PHE A 343 4.25 4.34 -7.19
N THR A 344 5.14 4.95 -6.39
CA THR A 344 5.26 4.68 -4.94
C THR A 344 3.96 5.00 -4.20
N MET A 345 3.31 6.14 -4.50
CA MET A 345 2.03 6.50 -3.87
C MET A 345 0.87 5.59 -4.28
N ALA A 346 0.90 5.01 -5.48
CA ALA A 346 -0.14 4.11 -5.96
C ALA A 346 0.07 2.63 -5.55
N GLY A 347 1.19 2.30 -4.88
CA GLY A 347 1.58 0.91 -4.62
C GLY A 347 1.87 0.11 -5.90
N SER A 348 2.21 0.80 -6.99
CA SER A 348 2.38 0.19 -8.32
C SER A 348 3.72 -0.55 -8.44
N PRO A 349 3.83 -1.61 -9.28
CA PRO A 349 5.13 -2.15 -9.65
C PRO A 349 6.06 -1.06 -10.17
N ILE A 350 7.30 -1.02 -9.68
CA ILE A 350 8.34 -0.17 -10.27
C ILE A 350 9.08 -1.01 -11.32
N ALA A 351 8.48 -1.11 -12.50
CA ALA A 351 8.98 -1.93 -13.59
C ALA A 351 10.00 -1.15 -14.45
N ILE A 352 11.29 -1.36 -14.21
CA ILE A 352 12.36 -0.78 -15.03
C ILE A 352 12.28 -1.37 -16.43
N THR A 353 12.41 -0.56 -17.48
CA THR A 353 12.71 -1.11 -18.82
C THR A 353 13.84 -0.40 -19.56
N ASP A 354 14.45 0.65 -19.00
CA ASP A 354 15.78 1.07 -19.45
C ASP A 354 16.76 -0.13 -19.47
N GLN A 355 17.69 -0.11 -20.41
CA GLN A 355 18.74 -1.12 -20.55
C GLN A 355 20.06 -0.64 -19.96
N TYR A 356 20.99 -1.58 -19.72
CA TYR A 356 22.36 -1.28 -19.27
C TYR A 356 23.08 -0.22 -20.14
N SER A 357 22.73 -0.15 -21.42
CA SER A 357 23.30 0.74 -22.44
C SER A 357 22.58 2.10 -22.55
N THR A 358 21.37 2.23 -22.01
CA THR A 358 20.49 3.39 -22.23
C THR A 358 20.13 4.16 -20.95
N ILE A 359 20.20 3.52 -19.77
CA ILE A 359 19.83 4.11 -18.47
C ILE A 359 20.67 5.34 -18.08
N SER A 360 21.94 5.38 -18.50
CA SER A 360 22.90 6.43 -18.13
C SER A 360 22.97 6.64 -16.60
N THR A 361 23.20 7.87 -16.13
CA THR A 361 23.25 8.24 -14.71
C THR A 361 21.89 8.21 -14.01
N TYR A 362 20.78 8.07 -14.75
CA TYR A 362 19.42 8.15 -14.19
C TYR A 362 19.00 6.93 -13.37
N GLY A 363 19.82 5.87 -13.36
CA GLY A 363 19.59 4.67 -12.55
C GLY A 363 19.52 4.90 -11.04
N SER A 364 19.93 6.08 -10.55
CA SER A 364 19.82 6.47 -9.13
C SER A 364 18.39 6.74 -8.67
N PHE A 365 17.48 7.18 -9.55
CA PHE A 365 16.09 7.50 -9.17
C PHE A 365 15.31 6.28 -8.68
N TYR A 366 15.52 5.13 -9.31
CA TYR A 366 14.99 3.82 -8.89
C TYR A 366 15.51 3.35 -7.53
N LYS A 367 16.63 3.91 -7.05
CA LYS A 367 17.38 3.43 -5.88
C LYS A 367 17.29 4.39 -4.68
N ASN A 368 16.27 5.25 -4.65
CA ASN A 368 15.99 6.07 -3.47
C ASN A 368 15.55 5.17 -2.31
N ALA A 369 16.39 5.08 -1.27
CA ALA A 369 16.16 4.23 -0.11
C ALA A 369 14.83 4.53 0.63
N ASN A 370 14.37 5.78 0.70
CA ASN A 370 13.08 6.09 1.33
C ASN A 370 11.90 5.58 0.48
N MET A 371 11.97 5.68 -0.85
CA MET A 371 10.89 5.17 -1.73
C MET A 371 10.82 3.64 -1.68
N LEU A 372 11.98 2.98 -1.65
CA LEU A 372 12.09 1.53 -1.51
C LEU A 372 11.66 1.05 -0.11
N ASP A 373 11.90 1.84 0.93
CA ASP A 373 11.40 1.55 2.29
C ASP A 373 9.86 1.62 2.35
N LEU A 374 9.24 2.65 1.76
CA LEU A 374 7.78 2.73 1.61
C LEU A 374 7.23 1.51 0.87
N HIS A 375 7.84 1.15 -0.26
CA HIS A 375 7.49 -0.07 -1.00
C HIS A 375 7.56 -1.31 -0.11
N ASN A 376 8.69 -1.52 0.58
CA ASN A 376 8.90 -2.71 1.43
C ASN A 376 7.97 -2.76 2.66
N GLN A 377 7.41 -1.63 3.08
CA GLN A 377 6.36 -1.57 4.11
C GLN A 377 4.95 -1.91 3.59
N GLY A 378 4.78 -2.19 2.29
CA GLY A 378 3.48 -2.44 1.67
C GLY A 378 2.63 -1.17 1.57
N PHE A 379 3.27 -0.01 1.35
CA PHE A 379 2.58 1.28 1.33
C PHE A 379 1.73 1.46 0.07
N VAL A 380 0.45 1.78 0.27
CA VAL A 380 -0.49 2.17 -0.80
C VAL A 380 -1.27 3.39 -0.35
N GLY A 381 -1.13 4.50 -1.08
CA GLY A 381 -1.90 5.70 -0.89
C GLY A 381 -3.14 5.77 -1.78
N LYS A 382 -3.88 6.88 -1.65
CA LYS A 382 -5.04 7.25 -2.46
C LYS A 382 -4.92 8.71 -2.90
N PRO A 383 -5.53 9.11 -4.04
CA PRO A 383 -5.73 10.52 -4.34
C PRO A 383 -6.64 11.14 -3.27
N TYR A 384 -6.61 12.45 -3.09
CA TYR A 384 -7.58 13.14 -2.23
C TYR A 384 -8.97 13.05 -2.88
N TYR A 385 -9.96 12.48 -2.18
CA TYR A 385 -11.33 12.42 -2.66
C TYR A 385 -12.07 13.72 -2.29
N ARG A 386 -12.69 14.36 -3.28
CA ARG A 386 -13.52 15.56 -3.08
C ARG A 386 -14.97 15.21 -2.79
N ASN A 387 -15.46 14.08 -3.29
CA ASN A 387 -16.81 13.56 -3.07
C ASN A 387 -16.84 12.03 -3.35
N GLY A 388 -17.95 11.36 -3.03
CA GLY A 388 -18.14 9.92 -3.23
C GLY A 388 -18.48 9.47 -4.66
N ASN A 389 -18.48 10.34 -5.66
CA ASN A 389 -18.83 9.96 -7.03
C ASN A 389 -17.73 9.08 -7.68
N PRO A 390 -18.10 8.15 -8.58
CA PRO A 390 -17.15 7.46 -9.44
C PRO A 390 -16.37 8.43 -10.34
N PHE A 391 -15.04 8.26 -10.43
CA PHE A 391 -14.16 9.17 -11.19
C PHE A 391 -14.41 9.16 -12.70
N ASN A 392 -15.01 8.09 -13.23
CA ASN A 392 -15.39 7.99 -14.64
C ASN A 392 -16.63 8.83 -15.00
N THR A 393 -17.47 9.17 -14.02
CA THR A 393 -18.66 10.03 -14.22
C THR A 393 -18.45 11.45 -13.70
N ASP A 394 -17.63 11.64 -12.66
CA ASP A 394 -17.21 12.94 -12.14
C ASP A 394 -15.68 13.02 -12.02
N PRO A 395 -14.97 13.60 -13.02
CA PRO A 395 -13.51 13.74 -12.97
C PRO A 395 -13.03 14.77 -11.92
N ASN A 396 -13.93 15.45 -11.20
CA ASN A 396 -13.57 16.30 -10.06
C ASN A 396 -13.73 15.57 -8.72
N ALA A 397 -14.28 14.34 -8.71
CA ALA A 397 -14.49 13.56 -7.50
C ALA A 397 -13.20 13.21 -6.76
N ARG A 398 -12.06 13.21 -7.46
CA ARG A 398 -10.73 12.87 -6.94
C ARG A 398 -9.67 13.82 -7.49
N ASP A 399 -8.65 14.09 -6.70
CA ASP A 399 -7.54 14.97 -7.05
C ASP A 399 -6.33 14.15 -7.54
N SER A 400 -6.01 14.21 -8.83
CA SER A 400 -4.82 13.50 -9.37
C SER A 400 -3.49 14.04 -8.86
N GLU A 401 -3.48 15.23 -8.23
CA GLU A 401 -2.28 15.99 -7.87
C GLU A 401 -1.98 16.02 -6.37
N LYS A 402 -2.90 15.50 -5.53
CA LYS A 402 -2.70 15.35 -4.09
C LYS A 402 -2.95 13.88 -3.73
N TRP A 403 -1.89 13.17 -3.37
CA TRP A 403 -1.94 11.79 -2.91
C TRP A 403 -1.55 11.69 -1.44
N LEU A 404 -2.30 10.87 -0.69
CA LEU A 404 -2.23 10.72 0.76
C LEU A 404 -2.27 9.23 1.11
N GLY A 405 -1.54 8.82 2.15
CA GLY A 405 -1.68 7.49 2.74
C GLY A 405 -1.05 7.44 4.13
N GLN A 406 -1.34 6.37 4.88
CA GLN A 406 -0.75 6.13 6.20
C GLN A 406 0.10 4.87 6.21
N LEU A 407 1.21 4.93 6.93
CA LEU A 407 2.05 3.79 7.27
C LEU A 407 1.51 3.06 8.51
N PRO A 408 1.94 1.80 8.77
CA PRO A 408 1.54 1.07 9.97
C PRO A 408 1.89 1.79 11.27
N ASP A 409 2.96 2.60 11.29
CA ASP A 409 3.30 3.42 12.46
C ASP A 409 2.32 4.62 12.68
N GLY A 410 1.41 4.86 11.75
CA GLY A 410 0.45 5.97 11.76
C GLY A 410 1.00 7.30 11.26
N SER A 411 2.27 7.36 10.86
CA SER A 411 2.77 8.48 10.09
C SER A 411 2.13 8.51 8.70
N TRP A 412 1.96 9.71 8.17
CA TRP A 412 1.41 9.93 6.84
C TRP A 412 2.53 10.04 5.83
N VAL A 413 2.25 9.59 4.60
CA VAL A 413 3.02 9.96 3.42
C VAL A 413 2.12 10.79 2.53
N VAL A 414 2.62 11.95 2.10
CA VAL A 414 1.89 12.88 1.25
C VAL A 414 2.76 13.25 0.06
N SER A 415 2.23 13.10 -1.15
CA SER A 415 2.83 13.61 -2.37
C SER A 415 1.95 14.66 -3.03
N LEU A 416 2.53 15.82 -3.28
CA LEU A 416 1.95 16.91 -4.05
C LEU A 416 2.63 16.97 -5.42
N PHE A 417 1.84 17.00 -6.48
CA PHE A 417 2.31 17.06 -7.86
C PHE A 417 1.86 18.35 -8.54
N ASN A 418 2.69 18.89 -9.42
CA ASN A 418 2.30 19.92 -10.36
C ASN A 418 2.30 19.33 -11.76
N ARG A 419 1.11 19.11 -12.33
CA ARG A 419 0.93 18.57 -13.68
C ARG A 419 1.00 19.63 -14.78
N ASP A 420 1.00 20.91 -14.42
CA ASP A 420 0.99 22.04 -15.35
C ASP A 420 2.38 22.33 -15.95
N ASP A 421 2.41 22.89 -17.18
CA ASP A 421 3.63 23.37 -17.88
C ASP A 421 4.24 24.65 -17.24
N SER A 422 3.79 25.05 -16.06
CA SER A 422 4.21 26.28 -15.36
C SER A 422 4.33 26.04 -13.86
N SER A 423 5.09 26.85 -13.13
CA SER A 423 5.22 26.69 -11.68
C SER A 423 3.90 26.95 -10.95
N GLN A 424 3.57 26.09 -9.98
CA GLN A 424 2.33 26.17 -9.22
C GLN A 424 2.55 25.95 -7.73
N VAL A 425 1.77 26.64 -6.90
CA VAL A 425 1.64 26.28 -5.49
C VAL A 425 0.66 25.12 -5.36
N ARG A 426 1.09 24.06 -4.68
CA ARG A 426 0.22 22.98 -4.19
C ARG A 426 0.22 23.01 -2.67
N SER A 427 -0.82 22.50 -2.03
CA SER A 427 -0.97 22.57 -0.57
C SER A 427 -1.58 21.32 0.03
N VAL A 428 -1.18 21.03 1.27
CA VAL A 428 -1.87 20.10 2.17
C VAL A 428 -1.98 20.73 3.56
N ASP A 429 -3.16 20.68 4.17
CA ASP A 429 -3.39 21.12 5.56
C ASP A 429 -3.57 19.90 6.47
N TYR A 430 -2.81 19.84 7.56
CA TYR A 430 -2.74 18.62 8.36
C TYR A 430 -4.00 18.36 9.18
N LYS A 431 -4.82 19.40 9.40
CA LYS A 431 -6.09 19.26 10.10
C LYS A 431 -7.22 18.90 9.15
N THR A 432 -7.36 19.59 8.02
CA THR A 432 -8.48 19.34 7.08
C THR A 432 -8.22 18.19 6.12
N ASP A 433 -6.97 17.89 5.77
CA ASP A 433 -6.67 16.87 4.77
C ASP A 433 -6.17 15.56 5.40
N LEU A 434 -5.72 15.58 6.66
CA LEU A 434 -5.19 14.41 7.39
C LEU A 434 -5.91 14.15 8.73
N GLY A 435 -6.76 15.08 9.20
CA GLY A 435 -7.47 14.97 10.49
C GLY A 435 -6.59 14.99 11.75
N LEU A 436 -5.36 15.51 11.65
CA LEU A 436 -4.43 15.67 12.76
C LEU A 436 -4.84 16.86 13.66
N ASN A 437 -4.49 16.76 14.95
CA ASN A 437 -4.89 17.74 15.97
C ASN A 437 -3.93 18.94 16.12
N GLY A 438 -3.09 19.24 15.12
CA GLY A 438 -2.10 20.32 15.20
C GLY A 438 -0.93 20.13 14.23
N SER A 439 0.23 20.66 14.61
CA SER A 439 1.46 20.45 13.85
C SER A 439 2.05 19.04 14.04
N ALA A 440 2.78 18.58 13.04
CA ALA A 440 3.41 17.26 13.00
C ALA A 440 4.83 17.37 12.42
N SER A 441 5.72 16.48 12.87
CA SER A 441 7.12 16.45 12.40
C SER A 441 7.16 16.02 10.94
N THR A 442 7.78 16.81 10.07
CA THR A 442 7.69 16.60 8.62
C THR A 442 9.08 16.43 8.00
N LYS A 443 9.28 15.37 7.22
CA LYS A 443 10.54 15.02 6.55
C LYS A 443 10.35 14.92 5.05
N ASP A 444 11.22 15.57 4.27
CA ASP A 444 11.32 15.38 2.81
C ASP A 444 12.02 14.06 2.48
N LEU A 445 11.39 13.22 1.65
CA LEU A 445 11.89 11.86 1.36
C LEU A 445 12.87 11.75 0.18
N TRP A 446 13.14 12.84 -0.55
CA TRP A 446 14.22 12.87 -1.55
C TRP A 446 15.55 13.35 -0.98
N THR A 447 15.48 14.31 -0.05
CA THR A 447 16.63 15.01 0.52
C THR A 447 16.95 14.58 1.97
N ASN A 448 16.04 13.86 2.63
CA ASN A 448 16.04 13.61 4.07
C ASN A 448 15.99 14.88 4.94
N ALA A 449 15.67 16.04 4.37
CA ALA A 449 15.58 17.28 5.11
C ALA A 449 14.41 17.26 6.10
N ASN A 450 14.68 17.51 7.37
CA ASN A 450 13.66 17.80 8.37
C ASN A 450 13.10 19.22 8.11
N LEU A 451 11.80 19.32 7.86
CA LEU A 451 11.07 20.56 7.62
C LEU A 451 10.46 21.14 8.92
N GLY A 452 10.67 20.47 10.05
CA GLY A 452 10.20 20.86 11.38
C GLY A 452 8.79 20.39 11.70
N SER A 453 8.29 20.83 12.86
CA SER A 453 6.88 20.63 13.25
C SER A 453 6.02 21.73 12.62
N ILE A 454 5.34 21.40 11.52
CA ILE A 454 4.48 22.31 10.74
C ILE A 454 3.04 21.79 10.72
N ALA A 455 2.07 22.66 10.43
CA ALA A 455 0.64 22.31 10.38
C ALA A 455 0.05 22.29 8.96
N SER A 456 0.80 22.79 7.97
CA SER A 456 0.48 22.69 6.55
C SER A 456 1.75 22.82 5.72
N LEU A 457 1.74 22.25 4.52
CA LEU A 457 2.87 22.25 3.58
C LEU A 457 2.40 22.84 2.25
N ASN A 458 3.09 23.89 1.78
CA ASN A 458 2.64 24.72 0.65
C ASN A 458 3.79 25.00 -0.36
N PRO A 459 4.40 23.98 -1.00
CA PRO A 459 5.51 24.16 -1.93
C PRO A 459 5.06 24.88 -3.20
N ASN A 460 5.89 25.82 -3.67
CA ASN A 460 5.89 26.26 -5.06
C ASN A 460 6.70 25.24 -5.88
N LEU A 461 6.01 24.44 -6.69
CA LEU A 461 6.59 23.40 -7.52
C LEU A 461 6.88 23.96 -8.91
N ASN A 462 8.01 23.61 -9.51
CA ASN A 462 8.25 23.86 -10.94
C ASN A 462 7.22 23.10 -11.79
N ALA A 463 7.15 23.45 -13.08
CA ALA A 463 6.44 22.62 -14.06
C ALA A 463 6.87 21.15 -13.93
N HIS A 464 5.90 20.24 -13.88
CA HIS A 464 6.09 18.79 -13.80
C HIS A 464 6.73 18.25 -12.50
N ALA A 465 7.04 19.12 -11.54
CA ALA A 465 7.69 18.74 -10.29
C ALA A 465 6.71 18.18 -9.25
N SER A 466 7.27 17.51 -8.26
CA SER A 466 6.52 16.98 -7.13
C SER A 466 7.32 17.04 -5.83
N LYS A 467 6.59 17.00 -4.71
CA LYS A 467 7.13 17.02 -3.35
C LYS A 467 6.46 15.91 -2.55
N ILE A 468 7.24 14.92 -2.14
CA ILE A 468 6.81 13.85 -1.24
C ILE A 468 7.45 14.02 0.14
N VAL A 469 6.62 13.90 1.17
CA VAL A 469 7.02 14.02 2.58
C VAL A 469 6.43 12.89 3.42
N GLN A 470 7.13 12.53 4.50
CA GLN A 470 6.57 11.79 5.62
C GLN A 470 6.21 12.78 6.73
N ILE A 471 5.05 12.61 7.36
CA ILE A 471 4.51 13.48 8.40
C ILE A 471 4.17 12.59 9.62
N SER A 472 4.97 12.68 10.67
CA SER A 472 4.82 11.88 11.89
C SER A 472 3.98 12.65 12.93
N PRO A 473 2.77 12.17 13.29
CA PRO A 473 1.94 12.81 14.31
C PRO A 473 2.56 12.67 15.71
N VAL A 474 2.21 13.60 16.60
CA VAL A 474 2.75 13.66 17.97
C VAL A 474 1.77 13.02 18.97
N GLY A 475 2.28 12.13 19.83
CA GLY A 475 1.55 11.50 20.93
C GLY A 475 1.40 9.99 20.81
N SER A 476 0.87 9.33 21.85
CA SER A 476 0.63 7.87 21.84
C SER A 476 -0.70 7.48 21.19
N SER A 477 -1.68 8.38 21.14
CA SER A 477 -2.98 8.17 20.49
C SER A 477 -2.86 8.45 19.00
N ILE A 478 -2.93 7.41 18.19
CA ILE A 478 -2.72 7.45 16.74
C ILE A 478 -4.04 7.18 16.03
N ARG A 479 -4.47 8.11 15.17
CA ARG A 479 -5.64 7.94 14.31
C ARG A 479 -5.24 7.35 12.97
N TYR A 480 -5.96 6.32 12.55
CA TYR A 480 -5.92 5.76 11.20
C TYR A 480 -7.24 6.08 10.52
N GLN A 481 -7.19 6.93 9.50
CA GLN A 481 -8.35 7.48 8.79
C GLN A 481 -8.94 6.45 7.83
N SER A 482 -10.27 6.35 7.79
CA SER A 482 -10.94 5.38 6.93
C SER A 482 -10.77 5.75 5.45
N GLU A 483 -10.74 7.05 5.14
CA GLU A 483 -10.67 7.59 3.77
C GLU A 483 -9.32 7.38 3.06
N VAL A 484 -8.32 6.81 3.73
CA VAL A 484 -7.09 6.29 3.10
C VAL A 484 -6.78 4.82 3.43
N ALA A 485 -7.66 4.14 4.17
CA ALA A 485 -7.55 2.71 4.45
C ALA A 485 -7.90 1.84 3.21
N THR A 486 -7.70 0.53 3.30
CA THR A 486 -8.11 -0.40 2.22
C THR A 486 -9.62 -0.64 2.29
N TRP A 487 -10.29 -0.49 1.15
CA TRP A 487 -11.74 -0.66 1.00
C TRP A 487 -12.05 -1.90 0.16
N LEU A 488 -13.00 -2.72 0.60
CA LEU A 488 -13.30 -4.01 -0.02
C LEU A 488 -14.82 -4.27 0.01
N ASN A 489 -15.31 -4.95 -1.04
CA ASN A 489 -16.68 -5.45 -1.12
C ASN A 489 -17.76 -4.36 -0.95
N GLY A 490 -17.54 -3.17 -1.52
CA GLY A 490 -18.54 -2.09 -1.62
C GLY A 490 -18.50 -1.00 -0.54
N THR A 491 -17.56 -1.06 0.40
CA THR A 491 -17.17 0.12 1.18
C THR A 491 -16.52 1.14 0.24
N HIS A 492 -16.83 2.42 0.38
CA HIS A 492 -16.23 3.49 -0.42
C HIS A 492 -16.21 4.82 0.34
N PHE A 493 -15.44 5.78 -0.17
CA PHE A 493 -15.39 7.14 0.36
C PHE A 493 -16.72 7.88 0.20
N ASN A 494 -17.11 8.62 1.24
CA ASN A 494 -18.17 9.62 1.17
C ASN A 494 -17.87 10.78 2.14
N ASN A 495 -18.53 11.93 1.93
CA ASN A 495 -18.41 13.14 2.76
C ASN A 495 -19.69 13.99 2.79
N ASP A 496 -20.85 13.37 2.49
CA ASP A 496 -22.18 14.01 2.45
C ASP A 496 -22.78 14.34 3.83
N HIS A 497 -22.28 13.70 4.90
CA HIS A 497 -22.62 13.97 6.30
C HIS A 497 -21.57 14.83 6.99
N LYS A 498 -21.99 15.77 7.84
CA LYS A 498 -21.08 16.71 8.51
C LYS A 498 -20.40 16.10 9.74
N GLY A 499 -19.25 16.66 10.11
CA GLY A 499 -18.63 16.39 11.41
C GLY A 499 -17.69 15.17 11.47
N TYR A 500 -17.25 14.66 10.32
CA TYR A 500 -16.08 13.81 10.20
C TYR A 500 -14.77 14.56 10.53
N SER A 501 -13.67 13.81 10.68
CA SER A 501 -12.31 14.33 10.65
C SER A 501 -11.69 14.17 9.26
N GLY A 502 -10.55 14.80 9.01
CA GLY A 502 -9.94 14.75 7.67
C GLY A 502 -10.89 15.25 6.59
N PHE A 503 -10.91 14.56 5.44
CA PHE A 503 -11.64 14.99 4.24
C PHE A 503 -12.94 14.22 3.97
N GLY A 504 -13.26 13.21 4.79
CA GLY A 504 -14.51 12.46 4.69
C GLY A 504 -14.57 11.27 5.63
N PHE A 505 -15.18 10.19 5.18
CA PHE A 505 -15.33 8.93 5.91
C PHE A 505 -15.57 7.79 4.91
N VAL A 506 -15.74 6.58 5.41
CA VAL A 506 -16.14 5.41 4.61
C VAL A 506 -17.53 4.95 5.00
N ASP A 507 -18.38 4.70 4.01
CA ASP A 507 -19.70 4.10 4.18
C ASP A 507 -19.76 2.66 3.60
N GLY A 508 -20.93 2.20 3.15
CA GLY A 508 -21.10 0.87 2.55
C GLY A 508 -21.06 -0.31 3.52
N LEU A 509 -20.64 -0.11 4.79
CA LEU A 509 -20.67 -1.07 5.91
C LEU A 509 -22.10 -1.44 6.39
N GLY A 510 -23.09 -1.40 5.50
CA GLY A 510 -24.38 -2.10 5.64
C GLY A 510 -24.48 -3.36 4.78
N ASN A 511 -23.65 -3.49 3.74
CA ASN A 511 -23.65 -4.63 2.81
C ASN A 511 -22.94 -5.84 3.42
N VAL A 512 -23.49 -7.04 3.25
CA VAL A 512 -22.85 -8.27 3.75
C VAL A 512 -21.54 -8.53 3.00
N GLY A 513 -20.45 -8.69 3.74
CA GLY A 513 -19.08 -8.89 3.22
C GLY A 513 -18.27 -7.61 3.05
N ALA A 514 -18.89 -6.42 3.14
CA ALA A 514 -18.22 -5.13 3.11
C ALA A 514 -17.19 -5.05 4.26
N LYS A 515 -15.93 -4.70 3.95
CA LYS A 515 -14.84 -4.64 4.94
C LYS A 515 -13.87 -3.48 4.69
N ILE A 516 -13.36 -2.90 5.77
CA ILE A 516 -12.25 -1.93 5.78
C ILE A 516 -11.06 -2.61 6.48
N VAL A 517 -9.85 -2.46 5.94
CA VAL A 517 -8.61 -3.00 6.53
C VAL A 517 -7.63 -1.87 6.83
N TYR A 518 -7.10 -1.89 8.05
CA TYR A 518 -6.05 -0.98 8.55
C TYR A 518 -4.79 -1.76 8.85
N ALA A 519 -3.63 -1.30 8.37
CA ALA A 519 -2.35 -1.75 8.88
C ALA A 519 -1.95 -0.89 10.09
N VAL A 520 -1.58 -1.53 11.20
CA VAL A 520 -1.13 -0.86 12.43
C VAL A 520 0.10 -1.53 13.00
N GLU A 521 1.04 -0.76 13.52
CA GLU A 521 2.24 -1.25 14.19
C GLU A 521 2.08 -1.17 15.72
N ALA A 522 2.33 -2.30 16.38
CA ALA A 522 2.39 -2.37 17.84
C ALA A 522 3.85 -2.54 18.31
N PRO A 523 4.33 -1.72 19.27
CA PRO A 523 5.71 -1.79 19.76
C PRO A 523 6.02 -3.08 20.56
N SER A 524 4.99 -3.77 21.06
CA SER A 524 5.07 -5.02 21.80
C SER A 524 3.83 -5.89 21.55
N THR A 525 3.86 -7.15 21.98
CA THR A 525 2.65 -8.00 21.98
C THR A 525 1.84 -7.66 23.23
N GLY A 526 0.55 -7.32 23.06
CA GLY A 526 -0.29 -6.88 24.18
C GLY A 526 -1.72 -6.53 23.78
N SER A 527 -2.53 -6.14 24.78
CA SER A 527 -3.85 -5.55 24.58
C SER A 527 -3.72 -4.03 24.51
N TYR A 528 -4.30 -3.40 23.52
CA TYR A 528 -4.23 -1.94 23.30
C TYR A 528 -5.63 -1.32 23.37
N PRO A 529 -5.78 -0.11 23.93
CA PRO A 529 -6.99 0.69 23.79
C PRO A 529 -7.24 1.07 22.33
N ILE A 530 -8.45 0.79 21.84
CA ILE A 530 -8.91 1.22 20.52
C ILE A 530 -10.26 1.95 20.64
N SER A 531 -10.47 2.96 19.81
CA SER A 531 -11.76 3.64 19.63
C SER A 531 -12.13 3.63 18.16
N TYR A 532 -13.39 3.29 17.86
CA TYR A 532 -13.96 3.39 16.53
C TYR A 532 -14.85 4.65 16.48
N ARG A 533 -14.53 5.64 15.63
CA ARG A 533 -15.39 6.82 15.45
C ARG A 533 -16.37 6.57 14.33
N TYR A 534 -17.66 6.55 14.66
CA TYR A 534 -18.71 6.06 13.77
C TYR A 534 -19.96 6.95 13.78
N GLY A 535 -20.66 6.93 12.65
CA GLY A 535 -22.05 7.34 12.50
C GLY A 535 -22.95 6.10 12.45
N ASN A 536 -24.11 6.15 13.10
CA ASN A 536 -25.17 5.16 12.93
C ASN A 536 -26.53 5.84 13.13
N SER A 537 -27.36 5.89 12.09
CA SER A 537 -28.73 6.39 12.18
C SER A 537 -29.75 5.43 11.57
N VAL A 538 -29.52 4.11 11.63
CA VAL A 538 -30.46 3.10 11.10
C VAL A 538 -31.68 2.86 12.01
N GLY A 539 -31.76 3.52 13.16
CA GLY A 539 -32.83 3.41 14.16
C GLY A 539 -32.59 2.34 15.23
N THR A 540 -31.55 1.51 15.09
CA THR A 540 -31.19 0.44 16.04
C THR A 540 -29.67 0.29 16.18
N THR A 541 -29.22 -0.47 17.18
CA THR A 541 -27.79 -0.79 17.34
C THR A 541 -27.30 -1.65 16.18
N SER A 542 -26.28 -1.16 15.47
CA SER A 542 -25.56 -1.91 14.45
C SER A 542 -24.46 -2.76 15.08
N THR A 543 -24.01 -3.80 14.40
CA THR A 543 -22.84 -4.59 14.81
C THR A 543 -21.89 -4.81 13.64
N MET A 544 -20.60 -4.91 13.92
CA MET A 544 -19.58 -5.33 12.94
C MET A 544 -18.67 -6.39 13.57
N LYS A 545 -18.08 -7.24 12.72
CA LYS A 545 -17.01 -8.16 13.12
C LYS A 545 -15.66 -7.45 13.01
N VAL A 546 -14.86 -7.53 14.05
CA VAL A 546 -13.46 -7.09 14.05
C VAL A 546 -12.56 -8.32 14.09
N LYS A 547 -11.64 -8.42 13.14
CA LYS A 547 -10.62 -9.47 13.00
C LYS A 547 -9.24 -8.83 13.11
N VAL A 548 -8.27 -9.56 13.64
CA VAL A 548 -6.86 -9.15 13.67
C VAL A 548 -5.98 -10.30 13.22
N VAL A 549 -5.14 -10.05 12.23
CA VAL A 549 -4.05 -10.94 11.80
C VAL A 549 -2.72 -10.21 11.92
N ASP A 550 -1.63 -10.94 12.06
CA ASP A 550 -0.29 -10.40 11.86
C ASP A 550 0.06 -10.28 10.37
N GLU A 551 1.24 -9.74 10.08
CA GLU A 551 1.81 -9.63 8.73
C GLU A 551 1.89 -10.96 7.95
N ASN A 552 1.85 -12.12 8.63
CA ASN A 552 1.86 -13.45 8.02
C ASN A 552 0.43 -14.04 7.88
N GLY A 553 -0.60 -13.21 8.00
CA GLY A 553 -2.01 -13.63 7.94
C GLY A 553 -2.47 -14.48 9.14
N THR A 554 -1.64 -14.64 10.18
CA THR A 554 -1.99 -15.50 11.33
C THR A 554 -2.88 -14.73 12.31
N SER A 555 -4.03 -15.30 12.64
CA SER A 555 -4.98 -14.71 13.61
C SER A 555 -4.34 -14.45 14.97
N VAL A 556 -4.43 -13.21 15.43
CA VAL A 556 -3.87 -12.75 16.73
C VAL A 556 -4.85 -12.98 17.87
N GLN A 557 -6.15 -12.92 17.59
CA GLN A 557 -7.22 -13.12 18.57
C GLN A 557 -8.52 -13.61 17.89
N PRO A 558 -9.43 -14.30 18.62
CA PRO A 558 -10.75 -14.64 18.10
C PRO A 558 -11.51 -13.41 17.59
N ALA A 559 -12.17 -13.56 16.44
CA ALA A 559 -12.93 -12.48 15.81
C ALA A 559 -14.10 -12.00 16.70
N LYS A 560 -14.16 -10.70 16.95
CA LYS A 560 -15.03 -10.09 17.96
C LYS A 560 -16.18 -9.33 17.31
N THR A 561 -17.40 -9.46 17.83
CA THR A 561 -18.48 -8.54 17.44
C THR A 561 -18.42 -7.28 18.28
N VAL A 562 -18.37 -6.12 17.63
CA VAL A 562 -18.44 -4.79 18.25
C VAL A 562 -19.82 -4.20 17.95
N SER A 563 -20.47 -3.66 18.98
CA SER A 563 -21.79 -3.04 18.88
C SER A 563 -21.70 -1.52 18.85
N PHE A 564 -22.45 -0.91 17.94
CA PHE A 564 -22.47 0.50 17.58
C PHE A 564 -23.88 1.07 17.84
N PRO A 565 -24.14 1.66 19.02
CA PRO A 565 -25.45 2.24 19.36
C PRO A 565 -26.00 3.22 18.31
N ASN A 566 -27.32 3.30 18.18
CA ASN A 566 -27.97 4.28 17.31
C ASN A 566 -27.76 5.72 17.83
N LEU A 567 -27.51 6.65 16.91
CA LEU A 567 -27.33 8.09 17.14
C LEU A 567 -28.53 8.88 16.58
N ALA A 568 -28.56 10.19 16.81
CA ALA A 568 -29.73 11.02 16.50
C ALA A 568 -29.97 11.24 14.99
N ASN A 569 -28.89 11.25 14.19
CA ASN A 569 -28.85 11.41 12.74
C ASN A 569 -27.44 11.06 12.24
N TRP A 570 -27.23 10.99 10.92
CA TRP A 570 -25.93 10.68 10.31
C TRP A 570 -24.87 11.80 10.44
N ASP A 571 -25.25 13.06 10.69
CA ASP A 571 -24.31 14.14 11.05
C ASP A 571 -23.83 14.02 12.52
N THR A 572 -24.38 13.08 13.30
CA THR A 572 -24.00 12.82 14.69
C THR A 572 -23.04 11.64 14.74
N TRP A 573 -21.87 11.87 15.33
CA TRP A 573 -20.80 10.89 15.45
C TRP A 573 -20.52 10.55 16.91
N SER A 574 -20.07 9.32 17.16
CA SER A 574 -19.70 8.85 18.50
C SER A 574 -18.46 7.98 18.46
N ASN A 575 -17.79 7.87 19.62
CA ASN A 575 -16.59 7.05 19.80
C ASN A 575 -16.96 5.77 20.55
N LYS A 576 -16.82 4.62 19.90
CA LYS A 576 -16.98 3.31 20.52
C LYS A 576 -15.62 2.82 21.02
N SER A 577 -15.33 3.00 22.31
CA SER A 577 -14.12 2.47 22.93
C SER A 577 -14.19 0.95 23.12
N ASP A 578 -13.04 0.28 22.99
CA ASP A 578 -12.84 -1.15 23.16
C ASP A 578 -11.36 -1.51 23.48
N GLN A 579 -11.05 -2.80 23.53
CA GLN A 579 -9.70 -3.36 23.64
C GLN A 579 -9.40 -4.33 22.50
N ILE A 580 -8.16 -4.30 21.98
CA ILE A 580 -7.71 -5.11 20.85
C ILE A 580 -6.34 -5.74 21.13
N SER A 581 -6.19 -7.06 20.93
CA SER A 581 -4.90 -7.74 21.08
C SER A 581 -4.10 -7.62 19.78
N LEU A 582 -2.84 -7.19 19.87
CA LEU A 582 -1.89 -7.05 18.77
C LEU A 582 -0.60 -7.83 19.09
N LYS A 583 0.08 -8.38 18.07
CA LYS A 583 1.46 -8.86 18.17
C LYS A 583 2.42 -7.69 17.95
N LYS A 584 3.64 -7.77 18.50
CA LYS A 584 4.73 -6.84 18.13
C LYS A 584 4.91 -6.83 16.60
N GLY A 585 5.09 -5.65 16.01
CA GLY A 585 5.24 -5.46 14.57
C GLY A 585 3.91 -5.09 13.90
N VAL A 586 3.78 -5.37 12.60
CA VAL A 586 2.59 -5.00 11.83
C VAL A 586 1.46 -6.00 12.04
N ASN A 587 0.25 -5.46 12.24
CA ASN A 587 -1.00 -6.19 12.35
C ASN A 587 -2.00 -5.59 11.35
N LEU A 588 -2.86 -6.41 10.75
CA LEU A 588 -3.99 -5.95 9.96
C LEU A 588 -5.27 -6.07 10.80
N ILE A 589 -5.93 -4.93 11.06
CA ILE A 589 -7.24 -4.86 11.71
C ILE A 589 -8.30 -4.73 10.62
N THR A 590 -9.19 -5.73 10.52
CA THR A 590 -10.31 -5.74 9.58
C THR A 590 -11.62 -5.50 10.31
N ILE A 591 -12.39 -4.51 9.86
CA ILE A 591 -13.77 -4.24 10.31
C ILE A 591 -14.70 -4.67 9.18
N GLU A 592 -15.56 -5.66 9.42
CA GLU A 592 -16.37 -6.32 8.41
C GLU A 592 -17.84 -6.44 8.83
N ARG A 593 -18.74 -6.21 7.88
CA ARG A 593 -20.18 -6.47 8.02
C ARG A 593 -20.50 -7.92 7.64
N THR A 594 -20.42 -8.86 8.59
CA THR A 594 -20.70 -10.29 8.28
C THR A 594 -22.20 -10.57 8.15
N ALA A 595 -22.57 -11.73 7.59
CA ALA A 595 -23.97 -12.17 7.51
C ALA A 595 -24.64 -12.36 8.89
N ALA A 596 -23.87 -12.51 9.96
CA ALA A 596 -24.35 -12.67 11.34
C ALA A 596 -24.54 -11.33 12.09
N ASP A 597 -24.10 -10.22 11.50
CA ASP A 597 -24.19 -8.89 12.09
C ASP A 597 -25.53 -8.18 11.74
N SER A 598 -25.83 -7.05 12.38
CA SER A 598 -27.04 -6.24 12.15
C SER A 598 -26.76 -4.78 11.81
N GLY A 599 -27.70 -4.11 11.12
CA GLY A 599 -27.62 -2.67 10.82
C GLY A 599 -26.52 -2.28 9.82
N ALA A 600 -26.08 -1.02 9.90
CA ALA A 600 -25.01 -0.39 9.13
C ALA A 600 -24.31 0.71 9.94
N ILE A 601 -23.07 1.08 9.58
CA ILE A 601 -22.38 2.27 10.10
C ILE A 601 -21.68 3.03 8.98
N ASN A 602 -21.40 4.31 9.23
CA ASN A 602 -20.33 5.05 8.55
C ASN A 602 -19.14 5.10 9.53
N LEU A 603 -17.90 5.01 9.03
CA LEU A 603 -16.69 5.00 9.85
C LEU A 603 -15.75 6.13 9.42
N ASP A 604 -15.36 6.98 10.38
CA ASP A 604 -14.44 8.12 10.20
C ASP A 604 -13.00 7.64 10.43
N TYR A 605 -12.69 7.14 11.63
CA TYR A 605 -11.38 6.54 11.92
C TYR A 605 -11.44 5.43 12.95
N ILE A 606 -10.32 4.69 13.03
CA ILE A 606 -9.91 4.03 14.27
C ILE A 606 -8.82 4.84 14.97
N GLU A 607 -8.86 4.90 16.30
CA GLU A 607 -7.85 5.57 17.12
C GLU A 607 -7.27 4.56 18.10
N LEU A 608 -5.97 4.30 18.02
CA LEU A 608 -5.22 3.32 18.80
C LEU A 608 -4.27 4.05 19.75
N ASP A 609 -4.38 3.80 21.05
CA ASP A 609 -3.33 4.20 21.98
C ASP A 609 -2.18 3.18 21.88
N LYS A 610 -1.01 3.60 21.44
CA LYS A 610 0.20 2.76 21.34
C LYS A 610 0.79 2.36 22.71
N THR A 611 0.21 2.81 23.82
CA THR A 611 0.52 2.25 25.15
C THR A 611 -0.40 1.06 25.45
N ALA A 612 0.18 -0.13 25.64
CA ALA A 612 -0.62 -1.32 25.93
C ALA A 612 -1.27 -1.22 27.32
N SER A 613 -2.52 -1.67 27.42
CA SER A 613 -3.30 -1.77 28.65
C SER A 613 -2.58 -2.66 29.66
N GLY A 614 -2.25 -2.10 30.82
CA GLY A 614 -1.45 -2.78 31.86
C GLY A 614 0.05 -2.49 31.77
N THR A 615 0.54 -1.90 30.68
CA THR A 615 1.86 -1.26 30.60
C THR A 615 1.71 0.24 30.50
N ALA A 616 1.30 0.88 31.60
CA ALA A 616 1.63 2.29 31.77
C ALA A 616 3.15 2.41 31.65
N SER A 617 3.66 3.37 30.86
CA SER A 617 5.07 3.71 30.93
C SER A 617 5.34 4.18 32.35
N LEU A 618 5.98 3.33 33.13
CA LEU A 618 6.37 3.65 34.51
C LEU A 618 7.29 4.87 34.51
N ILE A 619 8.07 5.02 33.44
CA ILE A 619 8.93 6.17 33.19
C ILE A 619 8.09 7.31 32.59
N GLN A 620 8.04 8.44 33.30
CA GLN A 620 7.48 9.69 32.79
C GLN A 620 8.51 10.38 31.90
N ASN A 621 8.05 10.95 30.78
CA ASN A 621 8.89 11.75 29.88
C ASN A 621 10.16 11.01 29.40
N ALA A 622 9.98 9.76 28.97
CA ALA A 622 11.05 8.83 28.59
C ALA A 622 12.03 9.33 27.51
N GLY A 623 11.52 10.07 26.52
CA GLY A 623 12.30 10.74 25.46
C GLY A 623 12.42 12.26 25.65
N PHE A 624 12.15 12.79 26.85
CA PHE A 624 12.27 14.23 27.16
C PHE A 624 11.39 15.19 26.32
N GLU A 625 10.37 14.66 25.64
CA GLU A 625 9.48 15.35 24.71
C GLU A 625 8.64 16.50 25.29
N SER A 626 8.56 16.65 26.61
CA SER A 626 7.95 17.84 27.22
C SER A 626 8.84 19.09 27.18
N ASN A 627 10.00 19.04 26.52
CA ASN A 627 11.01 20.12 26.44
C ASN A 627 11.43 20.65 27.83
N ASN A 628 11.53 19.73 28.79
CA ASN A 628 11.96 19.94 30.18
C ASN A 628 12.16 18.58 30.87
N LEU A 629 12.58 18.60 32.12
CA LEU A 629 12.73 17.41 32.97
C LEU A 629 11.44 16.99 33.69
N ASN A 630 10.25 17.05 33.08
CA ASN A 630 9.03 16.61 33.76
C ASN A 630 9.16 15.15 34.22
N GLY A 631 8.89 14.88 35.50
CA GLY A 631 9.09 13.58 36.14
C GLY A 631 10.54 13.22 36.49
N TRP A 632 11.55 13.99 36.06
CA TRP A 632 12.97 13.75 36.34
C TRP A 632 13.52 14.82 37.30
N SER A 633 14.43 14.42 38.18
CA SER A 633 15.14 15.30 39.11
C SER A 633 16.62 15.35 38.73
N GLU A 634 17.17 16.55 38.57
CA GLU A 634 18.60 16.73 38.30
C GLU A 634 19.43 16.87 39.58
N TRP A 635 20.71 16.56 39.51
CA TRP A 635 21.67 16.86 40.57
C TRP A 635 23.03 17.29 40.02
N HIS A 636 23.63 18.27 40.68
CA HIS A 636 25.01 18.71 40.51
C HIS A 636 25.59 19.19 41.86
N PRO A 637 26.93 19.32 42.01
CA PRO A 637 27.56 19.79 43.24
C PRO A 637 27.20 21.24 43.59
N ASP A 638 27.06 21.54 44.89
CA ASP A 638 26.81 22.90 45.39
C ASP A 638 27.83 23.91 44.85
N GLY A 639 27.34 24.99 44.26
CA GLY A 639 28.15 26.07 43.68
C GLY A 639 28.64 25.81 42.25
N GLN A 640 28.42 24.62 41.68
CA GLN A 640 28.48 24.42 40.24
C GLN A 640 27.21 24.99 39.59
N SER A 641 27.27 25.39 38.32
CA SER A 641 26.06 25.57 37.52
C SER A 641 25.58 24.23 36.96
N ALA A 642 24.26 24.07 36.81
CA ALA A 642 23.68 22.98 36.05
C ALA A 642 24.32 22.88 34.66
N ALA A 643 24.66 21.66 34.26
CA ALA A 643 25.36 21.34 33.02
C ALA A 643 24.50 20.42 32.13
N PHE A 644 23.18 20.67 32.10
CA PHE A 644 22.22 19.93 31.29
C PHE A 644 21.29 20.86 30.51
N GLY A 645 20.63 20.30 29.51
CA GLY A 645 19.48 20.91 28.84
C GLY A 645 18.62 19.86 28.15
N VAL A 646 17.43 20.28 27.72
CA VAL A 646 16.60 19.52 26.77
C VAL A 646 16.53 20.36 25.50
N ASP A 647 16.81 19.76 24.35
CA ASP A 647 16.77 20.44 23.05
C ASP A 647 16.41 19.50 21.89
N THR A 648 16.23 20.10 20.71
CA THR A 648 15.84 19.42 19.47
C THR A 648 17.01 19.13 18.54
N ASN A 649 18.24 19.13 19.05
CA ASN A 649 19.44 18.97 18.23
C ASN A 649 19.92 17.52 18.31
N ASP A 650 20.12 16.84 17.19
CA ASP A 650 20.80 15.52 17.17
C ASP A 650 20.12 14.54 18.15
N ASN A 651 18.80 14.41 18.11
CA ASN A 651 17.99 13.47 18.91
C ASN A 651 17.90 12.08 18.25
N HIS A 652 17.54 11.04 19.02
CA HIS A 652 17.40 9.68 18.49
C HIS A 652 16.02 9.45 17.90
N SER A 653 14.96 9.82 18.62
CA SER A 653 13.59 9.79 18.12
C SER A 653 12.80 11.01 18.60
N GLY A 654 11.56 11.18 18.14
CA GLY A 654 10.71 12.31 18.52
C GLY A 654 11.22 13.68 18.07
N MET A 655 11.08 14.69 18.93
CA MET A 655 11.54 16.07 18.69
C MET A 655 12.64 16.52 19.65
N ASN A 656 12.79 15.90 20.83
CA ASN A 656 13.67 16.40 21.89
C ASN A 656 14.59 15.29 22.41
N LYS A 657 15.64 15.67 23.12
CA LYS A 657 16.44 14.77 23.96
C LYS A 657 17.03 15.50 25.15
N LEU A 658 17.46 14.77 26.17
CA LEU A 658 18.28 15.31 27.25
C LEU A 658 19.75 15.30 26.83
N TYR A 659 20.48 16.37 27.14
CA TYR A 659 21.94 16.38 27.08
C TYR A 659 22.57 16.89 28.37
N PHE A 660 23.79 16.42 28.65
CA PHE A 660 24.74 17.00 29.59
C PHE A 660 25.92 17.59 28.80
N HIS A 661 26.33 18.82 29.11
CA HIS A 661 27.51 19.47 28.52
C HIS A 661 27.97 20.69 29.31
N ASN A 662 29.29 20.84 29.49
CA ASN A 662 29.93 22.10 29.86
C ASN A 662 31.36 22.16 29.29
N ASN A 663 31.86 23.36 29.01
CA ASN A 663 33.24 23.58 28.54
C ASN A 663 34.26 23.43 29.68
N ASN A 664 33.84 23.71 30.92
CA ASN A 664 34.62 23.53 32.14
C ASN A 664 34.31 22.19 32.81
N ALA A 665 35.13 21.77 33.78
CA ALA A 665 34.89 20.57 34.56
C ALA A 665 33.52 20.61 35.28
N PHE A 666 32.77 19.51 35.20
CA PHE A 666 31.43 19.41 35.75
C PHE A 666 31.05 17.98 36.15
N LYS A 667 30.16 17.87 37.13
CA LYS A 667 29.41 16.67 37.48
C LYS A 667 27.93 16.94 37.30
N GLN A 668 27.21 16.02 36.66
CA GLN A 668 25.78 16.14 36.41
C GLN A 668 25.12 14.76 36.46
N SER A 669 23.94 14.68 37.05
CA SER A 669 22.99 13.60 36.79
C SER A 669 21.55 14.07 36.59
N VAL A 670 20.74 13.17 36.05
CA VAL A 670 19.28 13.16 36.27
C VAL A 670 18.86 11.80 36.79
N HIS A 671 17.79 11.78 37.57
CA HIS A 671 17.24 10.61 38.24
C HIS A 671 15.71 10.61 38.14
N GLN A 672 15.11 9.43 38.02
CA GLN A 672 13.67 9.25 38.17
C GLN A 672 13.38 8.03 39.03
N LYS A 673 12.77 8.30 40.19
CA LYS A 673 12.39 7.28 41.15
C LYS A 673 11.02 6.71 40.85
N LEU A 674 11.00 5.46 40.41
CA LEU A 674 9.82 4.64 40.24
C LEU A 674 9.37 4.04 41.57
N SER A 675 8.05 3.94 41.77
CA SER A 675 7.45 3.38 42.98
C SER A 675 6.18 2.59 42.64
N GLY A 676 5.84 1.60 43.47
CA GLY A 676 4.72 0.69 43.21
C GLY A 676 5.06 -0.42 42.20
N LEU A 677 6.35 -0.68 41.98
CA LEU A 677 6.79 -1.81 41.16
C LEU A 677 6.44 -3.13 41.85
N THR A 678 6.03 -4.12 41.08
CA THR A 678 5.95 -5.50 41.59
C THR A 678 7.36 -6.07 41.72
N ASN A 679 7.67 -6.76 42.81
CA ASN A 679 8.97 -7.43 42.93
C ASN A 679 9.23 -8.41 41.76
N GLY A 680 10.48 -8.47 41.31
CA GLY A 680 10.90 -9.30 40.18
C GLY A 680 11.99 -8.66 39.32
N SER A 681 12.35 -9.36 38.25
CA SER A 681 13.38 -8.95 37.30
C SER A 681 12.85 -7.93 36.31
N TYR A 682 13.60 -6.85 36.09
CA TYR A 682 13.35 -5.81 35.11
C TYR A 682 14.60 -5.59 34.26
N THR A 683 14.43 -5.12 33.04
CA THR A 683 15.50 -4.61 32.18
C THR A 683 15.21 -3.15 31.87
N VAL A 684 16.16 -2.28 32.22
CA VAL A 684 16.15 -0.86 31.85
C VAL A 684 17.05 -0.69 30.64
N SER A 685 16.63 0.12 29.66
CA SER A 685 17.46 0.47 28.51
C SER A 685 17.22 1.91 28.06
N ALA A 686 18.23 2.51 27.44
CA ALA A 686 18.15 3.87 26.89
C ALA A 686 19.02 3.98 25.64
N TRP A 687 18.67 4.92 24.76
CA TRP A 687 19.53 5.32 23.67
C TRP A 687 20.41 6.47 24.13
N VAL A 688 21.72 6.28 24.02
CA VAL A 688 22.72 7.24 24.50
C VAL A 688 23.78 7.50 23.45
N LYS A 689 24.31 8.72 23.46
CA LYS A 689 25.38 9.15 22.57
C LYS A 689 26.35 10.03 23.35
N GLU A 690 27.57 9.54 23.55
CA GLU A 690 28.63 10.27 24.23
C GLU A 690 29.67 10.76 23.21
N ARG A 691 30.01 12.05 23.27
CA ARG A 691 31.02 12.69 22.42
C ARG A 691 32.07 13.41 23.26
N VAL A 692 33.32 13.04 23.04
CA VAL A 692 34.50 13.67 23.63
C VAL A 692 35.07 14.70 22.65
N TYR A 693 35.13 15.97 23.04
CA TYR A 693 35.76 17.05 22.27
C TYR A 693 37.16 17.44 22.77
N GLY A 694 37.67 16.72 23.78
CA GLY A 694 39.08 16.81 24.20
C GLY A 694 39.34 16.21 25.59
N GLY A 695 38.42 16.39 26.53
CA GLY A 695 38.51 15.82 27.87
C GLY A 695 37.77 14.49 27.99
N ASN A 696 38.49 13.39 28.22
CA ASN A 696 37.87 12.10 28.53
C ASN A 696 37.14 12.20 29.89
N PRO A 697 35.88 11.74 30.01
CA PRO A 697 35.16 11.75 31.28
C PRO A 697 35.82 10.80 32.30
N LEU A 698 35.76 11.18 33.58
CA LEU A 698 36.17 10.34 34.70
C LEU A 698 35.14 9.24 34.98
N THR A 699 33.87 9.49 34.70
CA THR A 699 32.78 8.50 34.78
C THR A 699 31.64 8.92 33.86
N VAL A 700 31.11 7.99 33.06
CA VAL A 700 29.88 8.18 32.28
C VAL A 700 29.08 6.88 32.25
N ARG A 701 27.85 6.90 32.78
CA ARG A 701 27.07 5.66 33.02
C ARG A 701 25.58 5.91 33.26
N MET A 702 24.78 4.87 33.02
CA MET A 702 23.46 4.70 33.64
C MET A 702 23.61 4.02 34.99
N GLU A 703 22.82 4.46 35.97
CA GLU A 703 22.78 3.99 37.35
C GLU A 703 21.39 3.42 37.69
N LEU A 704 21.33 2.26 38.34
CA LEU A 704 20.10 1.65 38.84
C LEU A 704 20.23 1.46 40.36
N ALA A 705 19.48 2.23 41.14
CA ALA A 705 19.59 2.32 42.58
C ALA A 705 18.23 2.12 43.29
N ASP A 706 18.23 2.12 44.62
CA ASP A 706 17.05 2.08 45.49
C ASP A 706 16.01 0.98 45.18
N TYR A 707 16.48 -0.15 44.65
CA TYR A 707 15.64 -1.30 44.27
C TYR A 707 15.60 -2.43 45.32
N GLY A 708 16.20 -2.16 46.50
CA GLY A 708 16.41 -3.14 47.58
C GLY A 708 17.74 -3.91 47.48
N GLY A 709 18.64 -3.50 46.58
CA GLY A 709 20.02 -4.00 46.46
C GLY A 709 21.06 -2.87 46.38
N SER A 710 22.33 -3.22 46.18
CA SER A 710 23.42 -2.27 45.92
C SER A 710 23.33 -1.71 44.50
N ALA A 711 23.67 -0.43 44.29
CA ALA A 711 23.55 0.21 42.98
C ALA A 711 24.27 -0.56 41.85
N LEU A 712 23.59 -0.70 40.71
CA LEU A 712 24.12 -1.32 39.50
C LEU A 712 24.43 -0.25 38.45
N TYR A 713 25.43 -0.50 37.62
CA TYR A 713 25.89 0.45 36.62
C TYR A 713 25.97 -0.19 35.22
N ALA A 714 25.68 0.60 34.20
CA ALA A 714 26.04 0.33 32.81
C ALA A 714 26.86 1.51 32.29
N ASN A 715 28.15 1.29 32.05
CA ASN A 715 29.04 2.30 31.50
C ASN A 715 28.64 2.62 30.06
N ILE A 716 28.76 3.89 29.70
CA ILE A 716 28.54 4.39 28.34
C ILE A 716 29.93 4.51 27.68
N ASN A 717 30.01 4.23 26.39
CA ASN A 717 31.24 4.37 25.62
C ASN A 717 31.08 5.46 24.56
N PRO A 718 32.16 6.16 24.15
CA PRO A 718 32.11 7.18 23.11
C PRO A 718 31.58 6.62 21.79
N SER A 719 30.72 7.38 21.11
CA SER A 719 30.16 7.00 19.80
C SER A 719 29.68 8.21 19.00
N ASP A 720 29.94 8.20 17.69
CA ASP A 720 29.44 9.22 16.76
C ASP A 720 27.94 9.09 16.45
N VAL A 721 27.36 7.92 16.72
CA VAL A 721 25.94 7.58 16.56
C VAL A 721 25.32 7.18 17.90
N TYR A 722 23.99 7.23 18.01
CA TYR A 722 23.29 6.71 19.18
C TYR A 722 23.51 5.19 19.32
N THR A 723 23.70 4.75 20.55
CA THR A 723 23.87 3.35 20.92
C THR A 723 22.88 2.99 22.02
N LYS A 724 22.29 1.80 21.95
CA LYS A 724 21.38 1.32 22.99
C LYS A 724 22.16 0.64 24.11
N ILE A 725 22.11 1.20 25.31
CA ILE A 725 22.61 0.56 26.52
C ILE A 725 21.47 -0.13 27.28
N SER A 726 21.78 -1.17 28.05
CA SER A 726 20.81 -1.82 28.93
C SER A 726 21.44 -2.41 30.18
N ARG A 727 20.62 -2.58 31.22
CA ARG A 727 20.99 -3.25 32.46
C ARG A 727 19.76 -3.91 33.08
N SER A 728 19.90 -5.18 33.46
CA SER A 728 18.88 -5.88 34.23
C SER A 728 19.07 -5.66 35.75
N VAL A 729 17.96 -5.58 36.46
CA VAL A 729 17.87 -5.34 37.91
C VAL A 729 16.75 -6.19 38.50
N ASN A 730 16.92 -6.71 39.72
CA ASN A 730 15.91 -7.51 40.40
C ASN A 730 15.34 -6.72 41.58
N VAL A 731 14.17 -6.11 41.38
CA VAL A 731 13.50 -5.24 42.35
C VAL A 731 12.92 -6.08 43.50
N SER A 732 13.24 -5.72 44.73
CA SER A 732 12.81 -6.43 45.95
C SER A 732 12.08 -5.57 46.99
N ASN A 733 12.09 -4.23 46.83
CA ASN A 733 11.42 -3.27 47.71
C ASN A 733 10.24 -2.52 47.04
N GLY A 734 9.86 -2.90 45.81
CA GLY A 734 8.83 -2.24 45.01
C GLY A 734 9.16 -0.83 44.51
N GLN A 735 10.44 -0.45 44.49
CA GLN A 735 10.94 0.84 44.00
C GLN A 735 12.13 0.61 43.05
N LEU A 736 12.50 1.63 42.28
CA LEU A 736 13.73 1.65 41.47
C LEU A 736 14.03 3.11 41.13
N ASP A 737 15.23 3.57 41.44
CA ASP A 737 15.75 4.83 40.92
C ASP A 737 16.57 4.57 39.66
N ILE A 738 16.21 5.23 38.55
CA ILE A 738 16.93 5.17 37.27
C ILE A 738 17.63 6.51 37.09
N GLY A 739 18.96 6.50 37.00
CA GLY A 739 19.76 7.70 36.82
C GLY A 739 20.76 7.61 35.66
N PHE A 740 21.23 8.77 35.22
CA PHE A 740 22.36 8.91 34.31
C PHE A 740 23.35 9.89 34.90
N TYR A 741 24.63 9.54 34.96
CA TYR A 741 25.68 10.34 35.61
C TYR A 741 26.87 10.56 34.68
N LEU A 742 27.36 11.81 34.67
CA LEU A 742 28.58 12.24 33.98
C LEU A 742 29.46 13.05 34.93
N ASP A 743 30.73 12.65 35.05
CA ASP A 743 31.82 13.36 35.71
C ASP A 743 32.89 13.65 34.65
N SER A 744 33.06 14.91 34.27
CA SER A 744 33.90 15.32 33.14
C SER A 744 34.85 16.45 33.53
N PRO A 745 36.11 16.45 33.02
CA PRO A 745 37.00 17.62 33.11
C PRO A 745 36.58 18.78 32.19
N GLY A 746 35.48 18.64 31.44
CA GLY A 746 34.96 19.61 30.48
C GLY A 746 35.12 19.15 29.04
N ASN A 747 34.30 19.70 28.13
CA ASN A 747 34.28 19.37 26.70
C ASN A 747 33.94 17.89 26.42
N THR A 748 33.03 17.32 27.23
CA THR A 748 32.32 16.06 26.96
C THR A 748 30.83 16.36 26.87
N SER A 749 30.14 15.74 25.90
CA SER A 749 28.68 15.71 25.86
C SER A 749 28.18 14.30 26.06
N LEU A 750 27.19 14.12 26.94
CA LEU A 750 26.34 12.92 26.96
C LEU A 750 24.94 13.33 26.48
N GLN A 751 24.36 12.57 25.57
CA GLN A 751 22.98 12.71 25.12
C GLN A 751 22.21 11.45 25.50
N ILE A 752 20.96 11.61 25.96
CA ILE A 752 20.11 10.54 26.51
C ILE A 752 18.71 10.69 25.92
N ASP A 753 18.16 9.58 25.45
CA ASP A 753 16.87 9.51 24.78
C ASP A 753 16.21 8.12 25.01
N ASP A 754 14.91 8.03 24.77
CA ASP A 754 14.13 6.78 24.74
C ASP A 754 14.37 5.83 25.93
N VAL A 755 14.32 6.37 27.16
CA VAL A 755 14.52 5.58 28.39
C VAL A 755 13.32 4.67 28.65
N SER A 756 13.56 3.38 28.75
CA SER A 756 12.54 2.33 28.83
C SER A 756 12.81 1.34 29.96
N ILE A 757 11.74 0.84 30.58
CA ILE A 757 11.77 -0.25 31.56
C ILE A 757 10.78 -1.33 31.15
N VAL A 758 11.25 -2.58 31.12
CA VAL A 758 10.45 -3.77 30.80
C VAL A 758 10.58 -4.77 31.95
N LYS A 759 9.48 -5.38 32.38
CA LYS A 759 9.52 -6.51 33.31
C LYS A 759 9.86 -7.78 32.54
N ASN A 760 10.83 -8.56 33.03
CA ASN A 760 11.30 -9.80 32.41
C ASN A 760 10.43 -11.00 32.81
#